data_AF-A0AAV4JXA9-F1
#
_entry.id   AF-A0AAV4JXA9-F1
#
_cell.length_a   1.000
_cell.length_b   1.000
_cell.length_c   1.000
_cell.angle_alpha   90.00
_cell.angle_beta   90.00
_cell.angle_gamma   90.00
#
_symmetry.space_group_name_H-M   'P 1'
#
loop_
_entity.id
_entity.type
_entity.pdbx_description
1 polymer ?
#
loop_
_entity_poly.entity_id
_entity_poly.type
_entity_poly.pdbx_seq_one_letter_code
_entity_poly.pdbx_strand_id
1 'polypeptide(L)'
;MEAVEYRSVIKFLYLKGQNSTEIDQEMVQVYAEKCPNYSMVTHWVRKFKSGFLSVVDEHHEGRPSSEVTEKNVSTVETLIMQDRRITVKQLAFKTKISIGSVETILHDHLNLNKVSARWLPRLMTTDQKQERVNCCKHLLRQEANDALFFRRIVTMDETWIYQFDPEPKSASMQWRRPSSPPPKKAKVTQSSGKVMLSCFWDCDGIIMTNYMEKGKTVTGEYYSGLQKRLRSELARNRREKLRSGVLLLHDNAPAHRARQTVETAERCGFKILPYPPYSPELALSDFCLKKSIKGRRFEDITDAITAVEAWFQAQSDTFYSQGLLKRPFWPRGKVLGGSGSINGMAVVRGFKHDYDRWAKYTGDNTWDYAHVLNYFKKIEDMRIPELRDSKHHAKGGPLRVEYQSSSPLSYKMVEASEAMGYPASNDYNTGSTQGGIFRTQNNRADGKRLSASKAYIYPAMSRPNLHVAVNAHVQKVVIKDKQAVGVEIIKDGRKRVIGSKKEVILSAGSIGSAHILLLSGVGPQKQLKNLNIPVVANLPVGENLQDHIFFDMVASIEEPLSWRFSDYFTWWTMLRYQLFGTGIFNTPYVLENLGFKCIEPEALKKQWPDLELHILNLVLQSAVTRGFKLSEEMIAELSYRDASEYGFTCMPSLLRPESRGNITLVSTDPFDYPRISANYLDRQHDLDILVKGVDECKRLMTSKPMQAIGAKFLDTVPLKACKHHQFDSREYWACAIRQRALTIYHPVGTCKMGPQGDSTAVVDSKLRVQGVSGLRVVDASIMPWITSGNTHVPSIMIGEKAADMILGRPAPKPLEF
;
A
#
# COMPACT_ATOMS: atom_id res chain seq x y z
N MET A 1 -41.32 -18.24 -29.96
CA MET A 1 -40.13 -17.90 -30.76
C MET A 1 -39.19 -19.07 -30.69
N GLU A 2 -38.75 -19.57 -31.83
CA GLU A 2 -37.68 -20.57 -31.87
C GLU A 2 -36.36 -19.94 -31.40
N ALA A 3 -35.47 -20.72 -30.78
CA ALA A 3 -34.21 -20.22 -30.23
C ALA A 3 -33.35 -19.47 -31.27
N VAL A 4 -33.53 -19.78 -32.55
CA VAL A 4 -32.87 -19.14 -33.69
C VAL A 4 -33.31 -17.69 -33.89
N GLU A 5 -34.55 -17.34 -33.57
CA GLU A 5 -35.09 -15.98 -33.74
C GLU A 5 -34.43 -15.01 -32.77
N TYR A 6 -34.34 -15.37 -31.48
CA TYR A 6 -33.63 -14.57 -30.48
C TYR A 6 -32.16 -14.38 -30.83
N ARG A 7 -31.49 -15.43 -31.32
CA ARG A 7 -30.08 -15.36 -31.74
C ARG A 7 -29.87 -14.43 -32.92
N SER A 8 -30.84 -14.38 -33.84
CA SER A 8 -30.82 -13.49 -35.00
C SER A 8 -30.94 -12.02 -34.58
N VAL A 9 -31.80 -11.72 -33.61
CA VAL A 9 -31.94 -10.37 -33.04
C VAL A 9 -30.68 -9.96 -32.27
N ILE A 10 -30.13 -10.85 -31.43
CA ILE A 10 -28.86 -10.60 -30.72
C ILE A 10 -27.73 -10.32 -31.72
N LYS A 11 -27.67 -11.07 -32.82
CA LYS A 11 -26.67 -10.86 -33.89
C LYS A 11 -26.83 -9.51 -34.56
N PHE A 12 -28.07 -9.12 -34.89
CA PHE A 12 -28.36 -7.83 -35.52
C PHE A 12 -27.93 -6.65 -34.63
N LEU A 13 -28.32 -6.68 -33.36
CA LEU A 13 -28.00 -5.62 -32.39
C LEU A 13 -26.49 -5.55 -32.08
N TYR A 14 -25.82 -6.70 -32.00
CA TYR A 14 -24.35 -6.76 -31.93
C TYR A 14 -23.68 -6.12 -33.14
N LEU A 15 -24.18 -6.38 -34.36
CA LEU A 15 -23.64 -5.78 -35.59
C LEU A 15 -23.89 -4.26 -35.68
N LYS A 16 -24.88 -3.72 -34.96
CA LYS A 16 -25.05 -2.26 -34.77
C LYS A 16 -24.09 -1.65 -33.75
N GLY A 17 -23.21 -2.46 -33.13
CA GLY A 17 -22.18 -2.00 -32.21
C GLY A 17 -22.57 -1.99 -30.73
N GLN A 18 -23.75 -2.53 -30.38
CA GLN A 18 -24.23 -2.57 -29.00
C GLN A 18 -23.53 -3.67 -28.19
N ASN A 19 -23.33 -3.43 -26.89
CA ASN A 19 -22.76 -4.39 -25.96
C ASN A 19 -23.83 -5.29 -25.30
N SER A 20 -23.42 -6.37 -24.64
CA SER A 20 -24.35 -7.37 -24.10
C SER A 20 -25.41 -6.81 -23.14
N THR A 21 -25.11 -5.74 -22.41
CA THR A 21 -26.06 -5.11 -21.48
C THR A 21 -27.10 -4.27 -22.21
N GLU A 22 -26.67 -3.52 -23.23
CA GLU A 22 -27.58 -2.74 -24.08
C GLU A 22 -28.54 -3.65 -24.85
N ILE A 23 -28.02 -4.75 -25.41
CA ILE A 23 -28.81 -5.73 -26.15
C ILE A 23 -29.86 -6.38 -25.25
N ASP A 24 -29.49 -6.76 -24.02
CA ASP A 24 -30.42 -7.36 -23.07
C ASP A 24 -31.51 -6.38 -22.65
N GLN A 25 -31.16 -5.12 -22.37
CA GLN A 25 -32.14 -4.08 -22.02
C GLN A 25 -33.15 -3.85 -23.15
N GLU A 26 -32.68 -3.74 -24.39
CA GLU A 26 -33.54 -3.54 -25.57
C GLU A 26 -34.43 -4.76 -25.82
N MET A 27 -33.90 -5.97 -25.67
CA MET A 27 -34.69 -7.20 -25.81
C MET A 27 -35.69 -7.39 -24.66
N VAL A 28 -35.36 -7.02 -23.43
CA VAL A 28 -36.30 -7.04 -22.28
C VAL A 28 -37.42 -6.02 -22.50
N GLN A 29 -37.11 -4.85 -23.06
CA GLN A 29 -38.11 -3.83 -23.35
C GLN A 29 -39.13 -4.28 -24.42
N VAL A 30 -38.67 -5.02 -25.44
CA VAL A 30 -39.53 -5.46 -26.57
C VAL A 30 -40.22 -6.80 -26.29
N TYR A 31 -39.51 -7.78 -25.74
CA TYR A 31 -40.00 -9.14 -25.53
C TYR A 31 -40.55 -9.41 -24.13
N ALA A 32 -40.32 -8.49 -23.18
CA ALA A 32 -40.78 -8.58 -21.79
C ALA A 32 -40.52 -9.97 -21.18
N GLU A 33 -41.56 -10.63 -20.67
CA GLU A 33 -41.47 -11.94 -20.03
C GLU A 33 -41.00 -13.07 -20.97
N LYS A 34 -41.01 -12.85 -22.29
CA LYS A 34 -40.52 -13.79 -23.29
C LYS A 34 -39.05 -13.51 -23.68
N CYS A 35 -38.34 -12.64 -22.98
CA CYS A 35 -36.93 -12.35 -23.28
C CYS A 35 -36.01 -13.52 -22.85
N PRO A 36 -35.01 -13.91 -23.66
CA PRO A 36 -33.99 -14.84 -23.23
C PRO A 36 -33.20 -14.27 -22.04
N ASN A 37 -32.69 -15.14 -21.17
CA ASN A 37 -31.91 -14.68 -20.02
C ASN A 37 -30.61 -13.97 -20.44
N TYR A 38 -30.14 -13.06 -19.58
CA TYR A 38 -28.91 -12.30 -19.80
C TYR A 38 -27.68 -13.18 -20.11
N SER A 39 -27.64 -14.39 -19.54
CA SER A 39 -26.55 -15.35 -19.78
C SER A 39 -26.52 -15.83 -21.23
N MET A 40 -27.68 -16.02 -21.85
CA MET A 40 -27.83 -16.41 -23.26
C MET A 40 -27.43 -15.25 -24.19
N VAL A 41 -27.86 -14.03 -23.88
CA VAL A 41 -27.45 -12.81 -24.61
C VAL A 41 -25.92 -12.67 -24.56
N THR A 42 -25.35 -12.74 -23.37
CA THR A 42 -23.89 -12.63 -23.17
C THR A 42 -23.12 -13.76 -23.85
N HIS A 43 -23.66 -14.99 -23.83
CA HIS A 43 -23.07 -16.14 -24.51
C HIS A 43 -22.98 -15.91 -26.03
N TRP A 44 -24.07 -15.48 -26.66
CA TRP A 44 -24.13 -15.29 -28.11
C TRP A 44 -23.34 -14.05 -28.57
N VAL A 45 -23.38 -12.94 -27.84
CA VAL A 45 -22.50 -11.79 -28.11
C VAL A 45 -21.03 -12.19 -28.04
N ARG A 46 -20.64 -13.05 -27.09
CA ARG A 46 -19.28 -13.60 -27.02
C ARG A 46 -18.94 -14.48 -28.22
N LYS A 47 -19.88 -15.32 -28.68
CA LYS A 47 -19.69 -16.12 -29.91
C LYS A 47 -19.51 -15.23 -31.14
N PHE A 48 -20.35 -14.22 -31.34
CA PHE A 48 -20.22 -13.28 -32.46
C PHE A 48 -18.91 -12.50 -32.41
N LYS A 49 -18.49 -12.06 -31.22
CA LYS A 49 -17.17 -11.41 -31.00
C LYS A 49 -15.98 -12.31 -31.32
N SER A 50 -16.16 -13.63 -31.26
CA SER A 50 -15.14 -14.62 -31.65
C SER A 50 -15.13 -14.97 -33.14
N GLY A 51 -16.00 -14.35 -33.95
CA GLY A 51 -16.09 -14.56 -35.40
C GLY A 51 -17.11 -15.63 -35.83
N PHE A 52 -17.86 -16.22 -34.89
CA PHE A 52 -18.89 -17.21 -35.22
C PHE A 52 -20.20 -16.51 -35.60
N LEU A 53 -20.61 -16.54 -36.88
CA LEU A 53 -21.76 -15.79 -37.40
C LEU A 53 -23.04 -16.63 -37.60
N SER A 54 -23.01 -17.95 -37.38
CA SER A 54 -24.20 -18.80 -37.51
C SER A 54 -25.16 -18.60 -36.33
N VAL A 55 -26.46 -18.69 -36.59
CA VAL A 55 -27.54 -18.63 -35.57
C VAL A 55 -28.20 -19.99 -35.33
N VAL A 56 -27.85 -20.99 -36.14
CA VAL A 56 -28.36 -22.37 -36.07
C VAL A 56 -27.41 -23.21 -35.23
N ASP A 57 -27.94 -24.11 -34.40
CA ASP A 57 -27.12 -25.07 -33.66
C ASP A 57 -26.51 -26.09 -34.63
N GLU A 58 -25.21 -26.36 -34.47
CA GLU A 58 -24.57 -27.47 -35.18
C GLU A 58 -25.09 -28.80 -34.62
N HIS A 59 -25.26 -29.80 -35.49
CA HIS A 59 -25.72 -31.12 -35.12
C HIS A 59 -24.83 -31.73 -34.01
N HIS A 60 -25.40 -32.05 -32.87
CA HIS A 60 -24.69 -32.67 -31.75
C HIS A 60 -25.01 -34.17 -31.73
N GLU A 61 -24.07 -34.99 -32.18
CA GLU A 61 -24.07 -36.43 -31.88
C GLU A 61 -23.91 -36.64 -30.35
N GLY A 62 -24.53 -37.69 -29.82
CA GLY A 62 -24.81 -37.92 -28.39
C GLY A 62 -23.65 -37.85 -27.39
N ARG A 63 -23.98 -38.09 -26.11
CA ARG A 63 -23.08 -37.92 -24.95
C ARG A 63 -21.70 -38.56 -25.18
N PRO A 64 -20.59 -37.81 -25.04
CA PRO A 64 -19.24 -38.35 -25.24
C PRO A 64 -18.98 -39.54 -24.32
N SER A 65 -18.28 -40.56 -24.84
CA SER A 65 -17.86 -41.69 -24.02
C SER A 65 -16.94 -41.22 -22.89
N SER A 66 -17.17 -41.70 -21.67
CA SER A 66 -16.28 -41.49 -20.52
C SER A 66 -15.28 -42.63 -20.33
N GLU A 67 -15.34 -43.65 -21.18
CA GLU A 67 -14.56 -44.89 -21.05
C GLU A 67 -13.15 -44.74 -21.64
N VAL A 68 -12.14 -45.12 -20.85
CA VAL A 68 -10.73 -45.11 -21.26
C VAL A 68 -10.39 -46.50 -21.81
N THR A 69 -10.40 -46.65 -23.14
CA THR A 69 -10.06 -47.89 -23.86
C THR A 69 -8.71 -47.76 -24.56
N GLU A 70 -8.03 -48.88 -24.85
CA GLU A 70 -6.74 -48.86 -25.58
C GLU A 70 -6.85 -48.16 -26.94
N LYS A 71 -7.98 -48.33 -27.65
CA LYS A 71 -8.28 -47.64 -28.90
C LYS A 71 -8.32 -46.12 -28.73
N ASN A 72 -8.93 -45.65 -27.65
CA ASN A 72 -9.02 -44.23 -27.31
C ASN A 72 -7.65 -43.67 -26.93
N VAL A 73 -6.84 -44.41 -26.15
CA VAL A 73 -5.47 -44.04 -25.81
C VAL A 73 -4.61 -43.86 -27.06
N SER A 74 -4.65 -44.84 -27.98
CA SER A 74 -3.90 -44.80 -29.25
C SER A 74 -4.33 -43.66 -30.17
N THR A 75 -5.64 -43.37 -30.22
CA THR A 75 -6.18 -42.25 -31.02
C THR A 75 -5.73 -40.90 -30.48
N VAL A 76 -5.78 -40.72 -29.15
CA VAL A 76 -5.30 -39.50 -28.48
C VAL A 76 -3.79 -39.33 -28.70
N GLU A 77 -3.00 -40.40 -28.58
CA GLU A 77 -1.56 -40.36 -28.85
C GLU A 77 -1.26 -39.95 -30.30
N THR A 78 -1.98 -40.52 -31.27
CA THR A 78 -1.82 -40.21 -32.69
C THR A 78 -2.10 -38.73 -32.98
N LEU A 79 -3.19 -38.17 -32.45
CA LEU A 79 -3.54 -36.77 -32.62
C LEU A 79 -2.51 -35.81 -32.01
N ILE A 80 -1.91 -36.19 -30.88
CA ILE A 80 -0.84 -35.41 -30.25
C ILE A 80 0.46 -35.50 -31.03
N MET A 81 0.77 -36.66 -31.60
CA MET A 81 1.95 -36.81 -32.45
C MET A 81 1.83 -35.97 -33.73
N GLN A 82 0.62 -35.82 -34.28
CA GLN A 82 0.32 -34.94 -35.41
C GLN A 82 0.40 -33.45 -35.05
N ASP A 83 -0.19 -33.05 -33.92
CA ASP A 83 -0.11 -31.68 -33.40
C ASP A 83 0.14 -31.67 -31.89
N ARG A 84 1.39 -31.45 -31.50
CA ARG A 84 1.76 -31.39 -30.08
C ARG A 84 1.16 -30.19 -29.34
N ARG A 85 0.60 -29.19 -30.03
CA ARG A 85 -0.03 -28.00 -29.41
C ARG A 85 -1.52 -28.17 -29.15
N ILE A 86 -2.13 -29.23 -29.68
CA ILE A 86 -3.56 -29.49 -29.57
C ILE A 86 -4.06 -29.35 -28.12
N THR A 87 -5.19 -28.67 -27.93
CA THR A 87 -5.77 -28.46 -26.60
C THR A 87 -6.56 -29.68 -26.14
N VAL A 88 -6.71 -29.86 -24.82
CA VAL A 88 -7.56 -30.93 -24.25
C VAL A 88 -8.98 -30.86 -24.83
N LYS A 89 -9.52 -29.65 -25.01
CA LYS A 89 -10.84 -29.44 -25.62
C LYS A 89 -10.92 -29.90 -27.07
N GLN A 90 -9.87 -29.64 -27.86
CA GLN A 90 -9.81 -30.10 -29.25
C GLN A 90 -9.61 -31.62 -29.34
N LEU A 91 -8.83 -32.21 -28.44
CA LEU A 91 -8.70 -33.66 -28.32
C LEU A 91 -10.04 -34.30 -27.97
N ALA A 92 -10.74 -33.79 -26.95
CA ALA A 92 -12.08 -34.24 -26.57
C ALA A 92 -13.08 -34.13 -27.73
N PHE A 93 -13.05 -33.01 -28.46
CA PHE A 93 -13.89 -32.80 -29.64
C PHE A 93 -13.58 -33.80 -30.77
N LYS A 94 -12.29 -33.98 -31.12
CA LYS A 94 -11.87 -34.86 -32.22
C LYS A 94 -12.04 -36.34 -31.90
N THR A 95 -11.89 -36.73 -30.64
CA THR A 95 -12.02 -38.13 -30.20
C THR A 95 -13.43 -38.50 -29.76
N LYS A 96 -14.31 -37.52 -29.56
CA LYS A 96 -15.66 -37.69 -28.99
C LYS A 96 -15.64 -38.35 -27.60
N ILE A 97 -14.59 -38.11 -26.83
CA ILE A 97 -14.41 -38.58 -25.44
C ILE A 97 -14.50 -37.37 -24.50
N SER A 98 -14.96 -37.58 -23.26
CA SER A 98 -15.03 -36.53 -22.25
C SER A 98 -13.66 -35.86 -22.00
N ILE A 99 -13.68 -34.57 -21.65
CA ILE A 99 -12.47 -33.80 -21.30
C ILE A 99 -11.70 -34.48 -20.16
N GLY A 100 -12.40 -34.97 -19.13
CA GLY A 100 -11.77 -35.64 -17.98
C GLY A 100 -11.10 -36.97 -18.36
N SER A 101 -11.71 -37.74 -19.26
CA SER A 101 -11.10 -38.97 -19.78
C SER A 101 -9.89 -38.67 -20.65
N VAL A 102 -9.91 -37.60 -21.45
CA VAL A 102 -8.73 -37.15 -22.22
C VAL A 102 -7.60 -36.72 -21.27
N GLU A 103 -7.90 -36.01 -20.18
CA GLU A 103 -6.89 -35.66 -19.16
C GLU A 103 -6.30 -36.90 -18.49
N THR A 104 -7.14 -37.89 -18.16
CA THR A 104 -6.71 -39.19 -17.62
C THR A 104 -5.78 -39.91 -18.60
N ILE A 105 -6.15 -39.98 -19.90
CA ILE A 105 -5.31 -40.59 -20.94
C ILE A 105 -3.96 -39.86 -21.07
N LEU A 106 -3.98 -38.53 -21.08
CA LEU A 106 -2.77 -37.70 -21.22
C LEU A 106 -1.79 -37.90 -20.08
N HIS A 107 -2.27 -37.86 -18.84
CA HIS A 107 -1.42 -37.88 -17.65
C HIS A 107 -1.09 -39.29 -17.18
N ASP A 108 -2.09 -40.18 -17.14
CA ASP A 108 -1.96 -41.47 -16.45
C ASP A 108 -1.54 -42.59 -17.41
N HIS A 109 -1.97 -42.54 -18.68
CA HIS A 109 -1.64 -43.58 -19.67
C HIS A 109 -0.47 -43.19 -20.58
N LEU A 110 -0.44 -41.95 -21.08
CA LEU A 110 0.61 -41.49 -22.00
C LEU A 110 1.79 -40.81 -21.29
N ASN A 111 1.63 -40.46 -20.01
CA ASN A 111 2.63 -39.73 -19.22
C ASN A 111 3.13 -38.47 -19.96
N LEU A 112 2.18 -37.67 -20.44
CA LEU A 112 2.42 -36.43 -21.16
C LEU A 112 2.07 -35.23 -20.28
N ASN A 113 2.94 -34.22 -20.30
CA ASN A 113 2.71 -32.94 -19.68
C ASN A 113 2.76 -31.83 -20.72
N LYS A 114 1.84 -30.86 -20.63
CA LYS A 114 1.86 -29.70 -21.51
C LYS A 114 2.86 -28.67 -20.98
N VAL A 115 3.98 -28.51 -21.66
CA VAL A 115 5.10 -27.68 -21.22
C VAL A 115 5.28 -26.49 -22.17
N SER A 116 5.52 -25.29 -21.62
CA SER A 116 5.93 -24.12 -22.41
C SER A 116 7.45 -24.11 -22.60
N ALA A 117 7.95 -23.32 -23.55
CA ALA A 117 9.37 -22.99 -23.60
C ALA A 117 9.82 -22.43 -22.23
N ARG A 118 10.87 -23.03 -21.65
CA ARG A 118 11.36 -22.67 -20.32
C ARG A 118 12.22 -21.41 -20.45
N TRP A 119 11.80 -20.31 -19.84
CA TRP A 119 12.71 -19.21 -19.54
C TRP A 119 13.66 -19.74 -18.46
N LEU A 120 14.94 -19.88 -18.78
CA LEU A 120 15.97 -20.23 -17.81
C LEU A 120 16.43 -18.94 -17.16
N PRO A 121 16.10 -18.67 -15.87
CA PRO A 121 16.70 -17.56 -15.16
C PRO A 121 18.20 -17.81 -15.12
N ARG A 122 18.99 -16.86 -15.62
CA ARG A 122 20.42 -16.89 -15.42
C ARG A 122 20.67 -16.58 -13.94
N LEU A 123 20.92 -17.62 -13.15
CA LEU A 123 21.32 -17.47 -11.75
C LEU A 123 22.61 -16.64 -11.72
N MET A 124 22.61 -15.56 -10.95
CA MET A 124 23.81 -14.75 -10.77
C MET A 124 24.90 -15.59 -10.08
N THR A 125 26.12 -15.53 -10.59
CA THR A 125 27.30 -16.07 -9.90
C THR A 125 27.51 -15.31 -8.58
N THR A 126 28.28 -15.89 -7.67
CA THR A 126 28.64 -15.21 -6.41
C THR A 126 29.29 -13.85 -6.68
N ASP A 127 30.16 -13.77 -7.68
CA ASP A 127 30.81 -12.52 -8.08
C ASP A 127 29.81 -11.50 -8.62
N GLN A 128 28.86 -11.93 -9.45
CA GLN A 128 27.80 -11.04 -9.96
C GLN A 128 26.90 -10.51 -8.84
N LYS A 129 26.64 -11.31 -7.79
CA LYS A 129 25.91 -10.87 -6.60
C LYS A 129 26.70 -9.85 -5.79
N GLN A 130 28.00 -10.09 -5.59
CA GLN A 130 28.86 -9.15 -4.87
C GLN A 130 29.03 -7.85 -5.65
N GLU A 131 29.24 -7.93 -6.95
CA GLU A 131 29.35 -6.77 -7.85
C GLU A 131 28.06 -5.96 -7.86
N ARG A 132 26.90 -6.63 -7.86
CA ARG A 132 25.61 -5.97 -7.70
C ARG A 132 25.53 -5.18 -6.39
N VAL A 133 25.94 -5.77 -5.26
CA VAL A 133 25.96 -5.07 -3.96
C VAL A 133 26.92 -3.88 -3.97
N ASN A 134 28.12 -4.06 -4.53
CA ASN A 134 29.13 -3.01 -4.63
C ASN A 134 28.63 -1.83 -5.47
N CYS A 135 28.07 -2.13 -6.65
CA CYS A 135 27.46 -1.16 -7.54
C CYS A 135 26.32 -0.39 -6.86
N CYS A 136 25.39 -1.08 -6.20
CA CYS A 136 24.31 -0.41 -5.45
C CYS A 136 24.84 0.48 -4.31
N LYS A 137 25.85 0.03 -3.55
CA LYS A 137 26.49 0.85 -2.50
C LYS A 137 27.18 2.08 -3.09
N HIS A 138 27.81 1.94 -4.25
CA HIS A 138 28.45 3.04 -4.95
C HIS A 138 27.43 4.08 -5.44
N LEU A 139 26.33 3.63 -6.06
CA LEU A 139 25.24 4.51 -6.51
C LEU A 139 24.59 5.24 -5.33
N LEU A 140 24.34 4.55 -4.20
CA LEU A 140 23.82 5.19 -2.99
C LEU A 140 24.76 6.27 -2.44
N ARG A 141 26.08 6.05 -2.50
CA ARG A 141 27.06 7.07 -2.10
C ARG A 141 27.10 8.24 -3.07
N GLN A 142 26.94 7.99 -4.37
CA GLN A 142 26.90 9.07 -5.37
C GLN A 142 25.63 9.91 -5.20
N GLU A 143 24.48 9.27 -5.00
CA GLU A 143 23.21 9.94 -4.74
C GLU A 143 23.29 10.80 -3.47
N ALA A 144 23.83 10.26 -2.38
CA ALA A 144 23.98 10.99 -1.12
C ALA A 144 24.92 12.23 -1.21
N ASN A 145 25.85 12.24 -2.17
CA ASN A 145 26.87 13.30 -2.29
C ASN A 145 26.59 14.29 -3.44
N ASP A 146 25.57 14.07 -4.25
CA ASP A 146 25.22 14.91 -5.39
C ASP A 146 23.74 15.31 -5.31
N ALA A 147 23.49 16.53 -4.83
CA ALA A 147 22.12 17.07 -4.69
C ALA A 147 21.37 17.17 -6.02
N LEU A 148 22.07 17.13 -7.16
CA LEU A 148 21.49 17.14 -8.50
C LEU A 148 21.45 15.75 -9.13
N PHE A 149 21.82 14.69 -8.40
CA PHE A 149 21.98 13.33 -8.92
C PHE A 149 20.81 12.91 -9.81
N PHE A 150 19.58 12.97 -9.29
CA PHE A 150 18.38 12.59 -10.05
C PHE A 150 18.06 13.52 -11.23
N ARG A 151 18.35 14.81 -11.11
CA ARG A 151 18.12 15.79 -12.20
C ARG A 151 19.09 15.61 -13.36
N ARG A 152 20.28 15.05 -13.09
CA ARG A 152 21.33 14.76 -14.08
C ARG A 152 21.12 13.44 -14.79
N ILE A 153 20.24 12.57 -14.28
CA ILE A 153 19.97 11.26 -14.89
C ILE A 153 19.22 11.44 -16.20
N VAL A 154 19.77 10.84 -17.25
CA VAL A 154 19.05 10.56 -18.49
C VAL A 154 18.94 9.05 -18.60
N THR A 155 17.71 8.54 -18.58
CA THR A 155 17.43 7.11 -18.72
C THR A 155 17.18 6.79 -20.18
N MET A 156 17.67 5.64 -20.61
CA MET A 156 17.45 5.10 -21.95
C MET A 156 17.01 3.65 -21.84
N ASP A 157 15.96 3.30 -22.59
CA ASP A 157 15.52 1.92 -22.76
C ASP A 157 15.10 1.63 -24.21
N GLU A 158 15.18 0.35 -24.58
CA GLU A 158 14.88 -0.18 -25.90
C GLU A 158 13.75 -1.21 -25.81
N THR A 159 12.63 -0.92 -26.46
CA THR A 159 11.48 -1.83 -26.47
C THR A 159 11.00 -2.13 -27.88
N TRP A 160 10.68 -3.40 -28.12
CA TRP A 160 9.96 -3.77 -29.33
C TRP A 160 8.49 -3.33 -29.23
N ILE A 161 8.04 -2.62 -30.24
CA ILE A 161 6.63 -2.34 -30.51
C ILE A 161 6.22 -3.27 -31.64
N TYR A 162 5.08 -3.93 -31.45
CA TYR A 162 4.56 -4.91 -32.39
C TYR A 162 3.25 -4.41 -32.96
N GLN A 163 3.04 -4.58 -34.26
CA GLN A 163 1.73 -4.39 -34.90
C GLN A 163 0.69 -5.35 -34.29
N PHE A 164 1.14 -6.57 -33.94
CA PHE A 164 0.38 -7.58 -33.23
C PHE A 164 1.22 -8.19 -32.12
N ASP A 165 0.73 -8.13 -30.88
CA ASP A 165 1.38 -8.72 -29.70
C ASP A 165 1.56 -10.25 -29.91
N PRO A 166 2.79 -10.80 -29.87
CA PRO A 166 3.04 -12.21 -30.18
C PRO A 166 2.26 -13.18 -29.27
N GLU A 167 2.04 -14.40 -29.79
CA GLU A 167 1.36 -15.53 -29.13
C GLU A 167 1.55 -15.52 -27.60
N PRO A 168 0.47 -15.46 -26.80
CA PRO A 168 0.57 -15.56 -25.35
C PRO A 168 1.27 -16.87 -24.96
N LYS A 169 1.95 -16.90 -23.82
CA LYS A 169 2.71 -18.09 -23.34
C LYS A 169 1.91 -19.39 -23.44
N SER A 170 0.60 -19.33 -23.20
CA SER A 170 -0.35 -20.44 -23.32
C SER A 170 -0.41 -21.07 -24.72
N ALA A 171 -0.21 -20.28 -25.77
CA ALA A 171 -0.29 -20.72 -27.16
C ALA A 171 1.02 -21.42 -27.63
N SER A 172 2.14 -21.18 -26.94
CA SER A 172 3.42 -21.85 -27.20
C SER A 172 3.59 -23.25 -26.55
N MET A 173 2.60 -23.73 -25.80
CA MET A 173 2.71 -24.96 -25.01
C MET A 173 2.55 -26.24 -25.85
N GLN A 174 3.38 -27.25 -25.60
CA GLN A 174 3.35 -28.55 -26.30
C GLN A 174 3.27 -29.73 -25.33
N TRP A 175 2.56 -30.80 -25.70
CA TRP A 175 2.54 -32.07 -24.97
C TRP A 175 3.85 -32.84 -25.17
N ARG A 176 4.50 -33.21 -24.06
CA ARG A 176 5.82 -33.86 -24.03
C ARG A 176 5.90 -34.89 -22.91
N ARG A 177 6.70 -35.93 -23.12
CA ARG A 177 7.07 -36.89 -22.06
C ARG A 177 8.11 -36.25 -21.13
N PRO A 178 8.21 -36.64 -19.83
CA PRO A 178 9.15 -36.07 -18.87
C PRO A 178 10.62 -36.07 -19.32
N SER A 179 11.04 -37.07 -20.11
CA SER A 179 12.40 -37.22 -20.63
C SER A 179 12.68 -36.44 -21.93
N SER A 180 11.68 -35.79 -22.52
CA SER A 180 11.86 -35.05 -23.78
C SER A 180 12.59 -33.73 -23.58
N PRO A 181 13.47 -33.31 -24.51
CA PRO A 181 14.12 -32.00 -24.43
C PRO A 181 13.08 -30.87 -24.47
N PRO A 182 13.34 -29.70 -23.82
CA PRO A 182 12.40 -28.59 -23.74
C PRO A 182 12.00 -28.10 -25.14
N PRO A 183 10.74 -27.68 -25.34
CA PRO A 183 10.31 -27.15 -26.63
C PRO A 183 11.11 -25.89 -26.97
N LYS A 184 11.84 -25.93 -28.10
CA LYS A 184 12.40 -24.74 -28.72
C LYS A 184 11.23 -23.87 -29.19
N LYS A 185 11.24 -22.57 -28.86
CA LYS A 185 10.23 -21.63 -29.35
C LYS A 185 10.24 -21.71 -30.88
N ALA A 186 9.14 -22.16 -31.49
CA ALA A 186 9.02 -22.05 -32.95
C ALA A 186 9.22 -20.57 -33.30
N LYS A 187 10.00 -20.27 -34.35
CA LYS A 187 9.96 -18.93 -34.92
C LYS A 187 8.50 -18.65 -35.24
N VAL A 188 7.92 -17.72 -34.49
CA VAL A 188 6.55 -17.24 -34.70
C VAL A 188 6.46 -16.91 -36.19
N THR A 189 5.37 -17.31 -36.83
CA THR A 189 4.98 -16.77 -38.13
C THR A 189 5.29 -15.28 -38.12
N GLN A 190 6.04 -14.82 -39.14
CA GLN A 190 6.59 -13.48 -39.23
C GLN A 190 5.51 -12.46 -38.81
N SER A 191 5.74 -11.72 -37.72
CA SER A 191 4.85 -10.61 -37.36
C SER A 191 4.69 -9.73 -38.60
N SER A 192 3.46 -9.34 -38.94
CA SER A 192 3.18 -8.45 -40.06
C SER A 192 3.97 -7.13 -40.00
N GLY A 193 4.42 -6.73 -38.80
CA GLY A 193 5.37 -5.64 -38.58
C GLY A 193 5.82 -5.56 -37.12
N LYS A 194 7.09 -5.19 -36.88
CA LYS A 194 7.63 -4.80 -35.57
C LYS A 194 8.68 -3.71 -35.74
N VAL A 195 8.82 -2.85 -34.75
CA VAL A 195 9.82 -1.77 -34.72
C VAL A 195 10.45 -1.69 -33.34
N MET A 196 11.75 -1.43 -33.26
CA MET A 196 12.41 -1.15 -31.98
C MET A 196 12.31 0.34 -31.70
N LEU A 197 11.75 0.70 -30.55
CA LEU A 197 11.80 2.05 -30.00
C LEU A 197 12.98 2.14 -29.03
N SER A 198 13.90 3.07 -29.27
CA SER A 198 14.84 3.58 -28.26
C SER A 198 14.28 4.89 -27.72
N CYS A 199 14.04 4.98 -26.42
CA CYS A 199 13.44 6.14 -25.77
C CYS A 199 14.39 6.71 -24.71
N PHE A 200 14.72 8.00 -24.84
CA PHE A 200 15.54 8.75 -23.89
C PHE A 200 14.68 9.76 -23.16
N TRP A 201 14.75 9.78 -21.83
CA TRP A 201 13.93 10.64 -20.99
C TRP A 201 14.63 10.97 -19.67
N ASP A 202 14.16 12.03 -19.01
CA ASP A 202 14.65 12.50 -17.72
C ASP A 202 13.50 12.96 -16.82
N CYS A 203 13.80 13.57 -15.67
CA CYS A 203 12.80 14.08 -14.74
C CYS A 203 11.83 15.11 -15.35
N ASP A 204 12.19 15.73 -16.48
CA ASP A 204 11.45 16.80 -17.14
C ASP A 204 10.71 16.30 -18.39
N GLY A 205 10.78 15.00 -18.71
CA GLY A 205 10.04 14.39 -19.82
C GLY A 205 10.89 13.62 -20.83
N ILE A 206 10.28 13.34 -21.98
CA ILE A 206 10.96 12.70 -23.12
C ILE A 206 11.93 13.69 -23.75
N ILE A 207 13.18 13.25 -23.94
CA ILE A 207 14.23 14.02 -24.63
C ILE A 207 14.24 13.67 -26.11
N MET A 208 14.21 12.39 -26.44
CA MET A 208 14.08 11.91 -27.81
C MET A 208 13.58 10.47 -27.89
N THR A 209 12.84 10.18 -28.96
CA THR A 209 12.49 8.82 -29.37
C THR A 209 13.17 8.50 -30.70
N ASN A 210 13.46 7.22 -30.91
CA ASN A 210 14.02 6.74 -32.15
C ASN A 210 13.43 5.37 -32.49
N TYR A 211 12.86 5.27 -33.69
CA TYR A 211 12.30 4.04 -34.22
C TYR A 211 13.29 3.44 -35.22
N MET A 212 13.84 2.27 -34.89
CA MET A 212 14.88 1.63 -35.70
C MET A 212 14.33 1.18 -37.05
N GLU A 213 15.04 1.52 -38.13
CA GLU A 213 14.70 1.07 -39.48
C GLU A 213 14.64 -0.46 -39.59
N LYS A 214 13.73 -0.94 -40.44
CA LYS A 214 13.51 -2.37 -40.66
C LYS A 214 14.79 -3.05 -41.15
N GLY A 215 15.18 -4.14 -40.49
CA GLY A 215 16.35 -4.95 -40.86
C GLY A 215 17.67 -4.51 -40.21
N LYS A 216 17.71 -3.35 -39.55
CA LYS A 216 18.86 -2.95 -38.72
C LYS A 216 18.84 -3.64 -37.35
N THR A 217 19.98 -3.63 -36.67
CA THR A 217 20.12 -4.13 -35.30
C THR A 217 20.86 -3.09 -34.47
N VAL A 218 20.62 -3.09 -33.16
CA VAL A 218 21.32 -2.20 -32.23
C VAL A 218 22.76 -2.68 -32.09
N THR A 219 23.65 -2.10 -32.89
CA THR A 219 25.11 -2.27 -32.77
C THR A 219 25.70 -1.16 -31.92
N GLY A 220 26.94 -1.34 -31.44
CA GLY A 220 27.62 -0.24 -30.75
C GLY A 220 27.75 1.01 -31.63
N GLU A 221 27.92 0.86 -32.94
CA GLU A 221 28.00 2.00 -33.88
C GLU A 221 26.66 2.72 -33.98
N TYR A 222 25.57 1.96 -34.11
CA TYR A 222 24.21 2.49 -34.12
C TYR A 222 23.92 3.30 -32.84
N TYR A 223 24.24 2.70 -31.69
CA TYR A 223 23.99 3.33 -30.40
C TYR A 223 24.92 4.53 -30.14
N SER A 224 26.17 4.50 -30.61
CA SER A 224 27.04 5.68 -30.64
C SER A 224 26.44 6.83 -31.46
N GLY A 225 25.77 6.51 -32.57
CA GLY A 225 24.98 7.47 -33.34
C GLY A 225 23.85 8.10 -32.52
N LEU A 226 23.11 7.28 -31.74
CA LEU A 226 22.07 7.77 -30.83
C LEU A 226 22.64 8.67 -29.73
N GLN A 227 23.79 8.36 -29.15
CA GLN A 227 24.42 9.23 -28.14
C GLN A 227 24.80 10.60 -28.72
N LYS A 228 25.34 10.65 -29.94
CA LYS A 228 25.63 11.91 -30.64
C LYS A 228 24.36 12.72 -30.88
N ARG A 229 23.26 12.06 -31.29
CA ARG A 229 21.95 12.71 -31.45
C ARG A 229 21.39 13.21 -30.13
N LEU A 230 21.46 12.41 -29.07
CA LEU A 230 21.05 12.79 -27.71
C LEU A 230 21.78 14.05 -27.25
N ARG A 231 23.10 14.13 -27.49
CA ARG A 231 23.91 15.31 -27.15
C ARG A 231 23.40 16.55 -27.88
N SER A 232 23.08 16.44 -29.16
CA SER A 232 22.51 17.54 -29.94
C SER A 232 21.13 17.96 -29.43
N GLU A 233 20.25 17.02 -29.08
CA GLU A 233 18.91 17.32 -28.54
C GLU A 233 18.98 17.96 -27.15
N LEU A 234 19.87 17.48 -26.29
CA LEU A 234 20.13 18.11 -25.00
C LEU A 234 20.68 19.53 -25.17
N ALA A 235 21.50 19.79 -26.20
CA ALA A 235 22.02 21.13 -26.49
C ALA A 235 20.95 22.10 -27.00
N ARG A 236 19.87 21.58 -27.61
CA ARG A 236 18.72 22.37 -28.04
C ARG A 236 17.74 22.62 -26.89
N ASN A 237 17.35 21.56 -26.19
CA ASN A 237 16.15 21.56 -25.35
C ASN A 237 16.45 21.48 -23.83
N ARG A 238 17.70 21.18 -23.44
CA ARG A 238 18.11 20.92 -22.04
C ARG A 238 19.55 21.39 -21.74
N ARG A 239 19.92 22.62 -22.15
CA ARG A 239 21.29 23.16 -22.05
C ARG A 239 21.89 23.11 -20.63
N GLU A 240 21.06 23.37 -19.62
CA GLU A 240 21.49 23.35 -18.21
C GLU A 240 21.90 21.94 -17.75
N LYS A 241 21.28 20.89 -18.31
CA LYS A 241 21.63 19.50 -18.02
C LYS A 241 23.01 19.13 -18.55
N LEU A 242 23.38 19.67 -19.70
CA LEU A 242 24.72 19.49 -20.26
C LEU A 242 25.79 20.21 -19.43
N ARG A 243 25.46 21.36 -18.82
CA ARG A 243 26.38 22.11 -17.94
C ARG A 243 26.59 21.41 -16.60
N SER A 244 25.53 20.85 -16.03
CA SER A 244 25.59 20.05 -14.79
C SER A 244 26.21 18.67 -15.00
N GLY A 245 26.36 18.23 -16.25
CA GLY A 245 26.93 16.95 -16.64
C GLY A 245 25.90 15.83 -16.56
N VAL A 246 25.81 15.03 -17.62
CA VAL A 246 24.76 14.01 -17.78
C VAL A 246 25.22 12.68 -17.18
N LEU A 247 24.34 12.08 -16.39
CA LEU A 247 24.47 10.71 -15.89
C LEU A 247 23.61 9.79 -16.76
N LEU A 248 24.22 9.08 -17.71
CA LEU A 248 23.50 8.21 -18.63
C LEU A 248 23.22 6.85 -17.95
N LEU A 249 21.93 6.53 -17.77
CA LEU A 249 21.47 5.26 -17.25
C LEU A 249 20.92 4.40 -18.39
N HIS A 250 21.59 3.28 -18.65
CA HIS A 250 21.21 2.29 -19.65
C HIS A 250 21.61 0.89 -19.19
N ASP A 251 21.01 -0.14 -19.80
CA ASP A 251 21.28 -1.54 -19.43
C ASP A 251 22.68 -2.02 -19.88
N ASN A 252 22.99 -3.26 -19.56
CA ASN A 252 24.28 -3.89 -19.90
C ASN A 252 24.28 -4.64 -21.24
N ALA A 253 23.41 -4.28 -22.20
CA ALA A 253 23.41 -4.88 -23.53
C ALA A 253 24.81 -4.81 -24.19
N PRO A 254 25.22 -5.80 -25.03
CA PRO A 254 26.53 -5.79 -25.68
C PRO A 254 26.83 -4.50 -26.46
N ALA A 255 25.80 -3.89 -27.08
CA ALA A 255 25.95 -2.62 -27.78
C ALA A 255 26.32 -1.47 -26.82
N HIS A 256 25.70 -1.41 -25.64
CA HIS A 256 25.95 -0.35 -24.64
C HIS A 256 27.33 -0.45 -24.00
N ARG A 257 27.87 -1.66 -23.90
CA ARG A 257 29.21 -1.95 -23.36
C ARG A 257 30.30 -1.99 -24.43
N ALA A 258 29.96 -1.79 -25.71
CA ALA A 258 30.96 -1.77 -26.76
C ALA A 258 31.94 -0.62 -26.52
N ARG A 259 33.24 -0.87 -26.71
CA ARG A 259 34.29 0.12 -26.46
C ARG A 259 34.00 1.46 -27.16
N GLN A 260 33.64 1.41 -28.43
CA GLN A 260 33.27 2.59 -29.22
C GLN A 260 32.08 3.39 -28.64
N THR A 261 31.16 2.73 -27.95
CA THR A 261 29.99 3.34 -27.33
C THR A 261 30.36 4.03 -26.04
N VAL A 262 31.21 3.42 -25.23
CA VAL A 262 31.74 4.05 -24.00
C VAL A 262 32.58 5.28 -24.37
N GLU A 263 33.48 5.15 -25.35
CA GLU A 263 34.30 6.27 -25.85
C GLU A 263 33.43 7.39 -26.46
N THR A 264 32.33 7.05 -27.13
CA THR A 264 31.41 8.05 -27.68
C THR A 264 30.65 8.78 -26.58
N ALA A 265 30.18 8.06 -25.54
CA ALA A 265 29.54 8.67 -24.37
C ALA A 265 30.46 9.70 -23.71
N GLU A 266 31.73 9.33 -23.49
CA GLU A 266 32.74 10.22 -22.93
C GLU A 266 32.97 11.46 -23.80
N ARG A 267 33.11 11.30 -25.12
CA ARG A 267 33.23 12.42 -26.07
C ARG A 267 32.00 13.32 -26.09
N CYS A 268 30.81 12.76 -25.86
CA CYS A 268 29.57 13.51 -25.70
C CYS A 268 29.43 14.19 -24.33
N GLY A 269 30.37 13.96 -23.39
CA GLY A 269 30.33 14.50 -22.03
C GLY A 269 29.32 13.78 -21.13
N PHE A 270 29.01 12.53 -21.42
CA PHE A 270 28.10 11.69 -20.63
C PHE A 270 28.91 10.76 -19.73
N LYS A 271 28.56 10.72 -18.45
CA LYS A 271 29.09 9.74 -17.52
C LYS A 271 28.10 8.58 -17.43
N ILE A 272 28.53 7.39 -17.84
CA ILE A 272 27.71 6.18 -17.75
C ILE A 272 27.60 5.77 -16.28
N LEU A 273 26.36 5.60 -15.80
CA LEU A 273 26.14 5.06 -14.46
C LEU A 273 26.40 3.55 -14.45
N PRO A 274 27.06 3.02 -13.41
CA PRO A 274 27.28 1.59 -13.31
C PRO A 274 25.93 0.87 -13.18
N TYR A 275 25.70 -0.13 -14.02
CA TYR A 275 24.44 -0.86 -14.04
C TYR A 275 24.59 -2.22 -13.32
N PRO A 276 23.87 -2.48 -12.22
CA PRO A 276 24.03 -3.72 -11.48
C PRO A 276 23.58 -4.94 -12.32
N PRO A 277 24.28 -6.08 -12.25
CA PRO A 277 23.88 -7.29 -12.96
C PRO A 277 22.42 -7.68 -12.70
N TYR A 278 21.61 -7.72 -13.77
CA TYR A 278 20.20 -8.14 -13.74
C TYR A 278 19.33 -7.32 -12.76
N SER A 279 19.57 -6.01 -12.64
CA SER A 279 18.70 -5.10 -11.89
C SER A 279 17.36 -4.89 -12.63
N PRO A 280 16.21 -4.80 -11.93
CA PRO A 280 15.00 -4.34 -12.59
C PRO A 280 15.20 -2.91 -13.11
N GLU A 281 14.79 -2.69 -14.36
CA GLU A 281 14.93 -1.42 -15.05
C GLU A 281 14.03 -0.36 -14.40
N LEU A 282 14.56 0.84 -14.21
CA LEU A 282 13.77 2.04 -13.90
C LEU A 282 13.13 2.62 -15.19
N ALA A 283 12.95 1.80 -16.21
CA ALA A 283 12.54 2.24 -17.54
C ALA A 283 11.04 2.49 -17.62
N LEU A 284 10.69 3.65 -18.17
CA LEU A 284 9.31 4.05 -18.44
C LEU A 284 8.57 3.04 -19.35
N SER A 285 9.30 2.44 -20.28
CA SER A 285 8.79 1.46 -21.24
C SER A 285 8.30 0.19 -20.55
N ASP A 286 9.07 -0.35 -19.61
CA ASP A 286 8.76 -1.58 -18.90
C ASP A 286 7.69 -1.41 -17.82
N PHE A 287 7.70 -0.27 -17.13
CA PHE A 287 6.80 -0.02 -16.01
C PHE A 287 5.43 0.54 -16.43
N CYS A 288 5.39 1.39 -17.45
CA CYS A 288 4.21 2.18 -17.82
C CYS A 288 3.74 1.94 -19.27
N LEU A 289 4.63 2.06 -20.27
CA LEU A 289 4.25 2.00 -21.68
C LEU A 289 3.80 0.59 -22.10
N LYS A 290 4.59 -0.45 -21.84
CA LYS A 290 4.24 -1.84 -22.19
C LYS A 290 2.90 -2.23 -21.58
N LYS A 291 2.59 -1.75 -20.38
CA LYS A 291 1.31 -2.01 -19.72
C LYS A 291 0.13 -1.33 -20.43
N SER A 292 0.30 -0.13 -20.99
CA SER A 292 -0.78 0.63 -21.64
C SER A 292 -1.11 0.10 -23.04
N ILE A 293 -0.13 -0.46 -23.77
CA ILE A 293 -0.30 -0.97 -25.14
C ILE A 293 -0.47 -2.50 -25.24
N LYS A 294 -0.30 -3.25 -24.14
CA LYS A 294 -0.44 -4.71 -24.12
C LYS A 294 -1.79 -5.20 -24.64
N GLY A 295 -1.78 -6.21 -25.52
CA GLY A 295 -2.99 -6.83 -26.06
C GLY A 295 -3.77 -5.99 -27.09
N ARG A 296 -3.27 -4.80 -27.48
CA ARG A 296 -3.83 -4.03 -28.58
C ARG A 296 -3.40 -4.61 -29.93
N ARG A 297 -4.28 -4.48 -30.93
CA ARG A 297 -3.98 -4.79 -32.33
C ARG A 297 -3.95 -3.47 -33.08
N PHE A 298 -2.87 -3.19 -33.79
CA PHE A 298 -2.73 -2.01 -34.63
C PHE A 298 -2.89 -2.40 -36.09
N GLU A 299 -3.45 -1.52 -36.89
CA GLU A 299 -3.69 -1.78 -38.32
C GLU A 299 -2.37 -1.95 -39.06
N ASP A 300 -1.40 -1.10 -38.76
CA ASP A 300 -0.02 -1.18 -39.22
C ASP A 300 0.98 -0.74 -38.13
N ILE A 301 2.28 -0.72 -38.47
CA ILE A 301 3.31 -0.30 -37.51
C ILE A 301 3.32 1.21 -37.26
N THR A 302 2.81 2.01 -38.20
CA THR A 302 2.73 3.47 -38.11
C THR A 302 1.66 3.88 -37.10
N ASP A 303 0.53 3.18 -37.09
CA ASP A 303 -0.53 3.32 -36.09
C ASP A 303 -0.02 2.98 -34.68
N ALA A 304 0.77 1.91 -34.56
CA ALA A 304 1.42 1.54 -33.29
C ALA A 304 2.39 2.63 -32.80
N ILE A 305 3.17 3.24 -33.70
CA ILE A 305 4.07 4.36 -33.38
C ILE A 305 3.25 5.58 -32.93
N THR A 306 2.20 5.92 -33.67
CA THR A 306 1.32 7.06 -33.36
C THR A 306 0.69 6.92 -31.98
N ALA A 307 0.23 5.72 -31.62
CA ALA A 307 -0.33 5.45 -30.30
C ALA A 307 0.70 5.61 -29.16
N VAL A 308 1.97 5.27 -29.41
CA VAL A 308 3.05 5.44 -28.44
C VAL A 308 3.42 6.92 -28.27
N GLU A 309 3.51 7.68 -29.36
CA GLU A 309 3.77 9.12 -29.31
C GLU A 309 2.62 9.88 -28.62
N ALA A 310 1.37 9.54 -28.95
CA ALA A 310 0.20 10.09 -28.26
C ALA A 310 0.21 9.75 -26.77
N TRP A 311 0.67 8.56 -26.39
CA TRP A 311 0.83 8.19 -24.99
C TRP A 311 1.88 9.05 -24.30
N PHE A 312 3.05 9.29 -24.90
CA PHE A 312 4.06 10.17 -24.32
C PHE A 312 3.56 11.60 -24.11
N GLN A 313 2.82 12.14 -25.10
CA GLN A 313 2.24 13.49 -25.04
C GLN A 313 1.14 13.62 -23.98
N ALA A 314 0.43 12.54 -23.66
CA ALA A 314 -0.62 12.54 -22.65
C ALA A 314 -0.11 12.49 -21.20
N GLN A 315 1.20 12.36 -20.97
CA GLN A 315 1.77 12.29 -19.62
C GLN A 315 1.94 13.69 -19.02
N SER A 316 1.68 13.83 -17.71
CA SER A 316 1.80 15.12 -17.01
C SER A 316 3.26 15.51 -16.74
N ASP A 317 3.52 16.79 -16.50
CA ASP A 317 4.87 17.32 -16.21
C ASP A 317 5.53 16.67 -14.99
N THR A 318 4.72 16.19 -14.04
CA THR A 318 5.22 15.50 -12.83
C THR A 318 5.31 13.99 -12.99
N PHE A 319 4.81 13.42 -14.08
CA PHE A 319 4.79 11.97 -14.31
C PHE A 319 6.20 11.38 -14.30
N TYR A 320 7.14 12.03 -14.99
CA TYR A 320 8.50 11.57 -15.16
C TYR A 320 9.34 11.71 -13.88
N SER A 321 9.22 12.85 -13.18
CA SER A 321 9.85 13.05 -11.88
C SER A 321 9.29 12.10 -10.82
N GLN A 322 7.99 11.87 -10.78
CA GLN A 322 7.38 10.87 -9.89
C GLN A 322 7.78 9.44 -10.22
N GLY A 323 7.96 9.10 -11.51
CA GLY A 323 8.49 7.81 -11.94
C GLY A 323 9.89 7.53 -11.37
N LEU A 324 10.72 8.57 -11.27
CA LEU A 324 12.05 8.50 -10.65
C LEU A 324 12.01 8.51 -9.11
N LEU A 325 10.98 9.12 -8.49
CA LEU A 325 10.97 9.43 -7.04
C LEU A 325 9.99 8.63 -6.17
N LYS A 326 8.95 7.97 -6.70
CA LYS A 326 7.86 7.42 -5.86
C LYS A 326 8.22 6.18 -5.04
N ARG A 327 8.32 6.33 -3.71
CA ARG A 327 7.79 5.38 -2.71
C ARG A 327 7.28 6.12 -1.45
N PRO A 328 5.97 6.10 -1.10
CA PRO A 328 5.51 6.58 0.19
C PRO A 328 6.13 5.77 1.34
N PHE A 329 6.49 6.46 2.43
CA PHE A 329 7.20 5.89 3.56
C PHE A 329 6.24 5.47 4.68
N TRP A 330 6.13 4.17 4.93
CA TRP A 330 5.31 3.59 6.00
C TRP A 330 6.20 2.80 6.99
N PRO A 331 6.87 3.49 7.94
CA PRO A 331 7.65 2.85 8.99
C PRO A 331 6.73 1.99 9.88
N ARG A 332 7.28 0.88 10.41
CA ARG A 332 6.63 0.04 11.41
C ARG A 332 7.64 -0.55 12.36
N GLY A 333 7.23 -0.80 13.60
CA GLY A 333 8.11 -1.42 14.60
C GLY A 333 8.45 -2.87 14.23
N LYS A 334 9.73 -3.16 14.01
CA LYS A 334 10.27 -4.52 13.85
C LYS A 334 11.09 -4.90 15.07
N VAL A 335 10.43 -4.97 16.22
CA VAL A 335 11.01 -5.24 17.54
C VAL A 335 9.93 -5.83 18.45
N LEU A 336 10.31 -6.50 19.54
CA LEU A 336 9.34 -6.91 20.57
C LEU A 336 8.57 -5.69 21.09
N GLY A 337 7.25 -5.80 21.14
CA GLY A 337 6.33 -4.68 21.44
C GLY A 337 5.84 -3.95 20.19
N GLY A 338 6.34 -4.29 19.01
CA GLY A 338 5.88 -3.76 17.73
C GLY A 338 6.04 -2.25 17.65
N SER A 339 5.06 -1.58 17.00
CA SER A 339 5.08 -0.12 16.85
C SER A 339 4.99 0.63 18.19
N GLY A 340 4.46 0.02 19.26
CA GLY A 340 4.46 0.63 20.60
C GLY A 340 5.88 0.90 21.16
N SER A 341 6.89 0.22 20.63
CA SER A 341 8.30 0.45 20.98
C SER A 341 8.94 1.64 20.26
N ILE A 342 8.27 2.22 19.25
CA ILE A 342 8.76 3.36 18.46
C ILE A 342 7.75 4.52 18.33
N ASN A 343 6.58 4.44 18.99
CA ASN A 343 5.48 5.40 18.83
C ASN A 343 5.76 6.78 19.50
N GLY A 344 4.83 7.73 19.32
CA GLY A 344 4.86 9.04 19.98
C GLY A 344 4.46 9.05 21.46
N MET A 345 4.21 7.89 22.06
CA MET A 345 3.81 7.70 23.46
C MET A 345 2.55 8.43 23.94
N ALA A 346 1.74 9.00 23.04
CA ALA A 346 0.45 9.58 23.41
C ALA A 346 -0.53 8.48 23.86
N VAL A 347 -1.21 8.72 24.97
CA VAL A 347 -2.28 7.86 25.51
C VAL A 347 -3.61 8.50 25.16
N VAL A 348 -4.25 7.95 24.14
CA VAL A 348 -5.61 8.31 23.71
C VAL A 348 -6.42 7.04 23.60
N ARG A 349 -7.60 7.03 24.23
CA ARG A 349 -8.51 5.87 24.24
C ARG A 349 -9.49 5.88 23.07
N GLY A 350 -9.71 7.03 22.43
CA GLY A 350 -10.89 7.24 21.57
C GLY A 350 -12.13 7.60 22.39
N PHE A 351 -13.26 7.75 21.70
CA PHE A 351 -14.48 8.31 22.27
C PHE A 351 -15.62 7.29 22.26
N LYS A 352 -16.63 7.53 23.09
CA LYS A 352 -17.77 6.64 23.34
C LYS A 352 -18.40 6.13 22.04
N HIS A 353 -18.65 7.06 21.13
CA HIS A 353 -19.33 6.78 19.87
C HIS A 353 -18.50 5.96 18.86
N ASP A 354 -17.17 5.88 19.01
CA ASP A 354 -16.35 4.96 18.20
C ASP A 354 -16.74 3.50 18.50
N TYR A 355 -16.81 3.16 19.79
CA TYR A 355 -17.05 1.82 20.30
C TYR A 355 -18.51 1.42 20.22
N ASP A 356 -19.42 2.34 20.55
CA ASP A 356 -20.85 2.12 20.39
C ASP A 356 -21.20 1.83 18.92
N ARG A 357 -20.51 2.47 17.97
CA ARG A 357 -20.67 2.17 16.55
C ARG A 357 -20.19 0.76 16.20
N TRP A 358 -19.08 0.30 16.80
CA TRP A 358 -18.61 -1.08 16.61
C TRP A 358 -19.61 -2.10 17.17
N ALA A 359 -20.13 -1.85 18.38
CA ALA A 359 -21.14 -2.69 19.01
C ALA A 359 -22.41 -2.79 18.16
N LYS A 360 -22.94 -1.64 17.74
CA LYS A 360 -24.12 -1.56 16.87
C LYS A 360 -23.91 -2.30 15.55
N TYR A 361 -22.73 -2.15 14.94
CA TYR A 361 -22.42 -2.80 13.67
C TYR A 361 -22.29 -4.32 13.78
N THR A 362 -21.65 -4.79 14.85
CA THR A 362 -21.42 -6.23 15.05
C THR A 362 -22.61 -6.95 15.68
N GLY A 363 -23.55 -6.21 16.28
CA GLY A 363 -24.61 -6.76 17.12
C GLY A 363 -24.11 -7.30 18.47
N ASP A 364 -22.86 -7.04 18.84
CA ASP A 364 -22.25 -7.47 20.10
C ASP A 364 -22.02 -6.25 21.01
N ASN A 365 -22.97 -6.03 21.94
CA ASN A 365 -22.93 -4.93 22.90
C ASN A 365 -21.68 -4.94 23.78
N THR A 366 -20.97 -6.07 23.90
CA THR A 366 -19.73 -6.10 24.70
C THR A 366 -18.58 -5.27 24.10
N TRP A 367 -18.75 -4.75 22.88
CA TRP A 367 -17.84 -3.79 22.24
C TRP A 367 -18.22 -2.32 22.46
N ASP A 368 -19.33 -2.02 23.14
CA ASP A 368 -19.72 -0.65 23.43
C ASP A 368 -18.74 0.00 24.43
N TYR A 369 -18.79 1.32 24.56
CA TYR A 369 -17.85 2.04 25.42
C TYR A 369 -17.93 1.61 26.88
N ALA A 370 -19.14 1.35 27.39
CA ALA A 370 -19.37 0.99 28.79
C ALA A 370 -18.69 -0.34 29.15
N HIS A 371 -18.66 -1.29 28.22
CA HIS A 371 -17.94 -2.55 28.38
C HIS A 371 -16.43 -2.38 28.16
N VAL A 372 -16.00 -1.71 27.09
CA VAL A 372 -14.56 -1.61 26.78
C VAL A 372 -13.80 -0.73 27.78
N LEU A 373 -14.48 0.21 28.44
CA LEU A 373 -13.89 1.05 29.49
C LEU A 373 -13.38 0.23 30.68
N ASN A 374 -13.99 -0.93 31.00
CA ASN A 374 -13.43 -1.85 31.99
C ASN A 374 -12.02 -2.31 31.61
N TYR A 375 -11.78 -2.59 30.32
CA TYR A 375 -10.48 -3.01 29.83
C TYR A 375 -9.50 -1.85 29.75
N PHE A 376 -9.94 -0.64 29.38
CA PHE A 376 -9.09 0.57 29.49
C PHE A 376 -8.66 0.84 30.93
N LYS A 377 -9.55 0.64 31.90
CA LYS A 377 -9.22 0.75 33.33
C LYS A 377 -8.29 -0.38 33.78
N LYS A 378 -8.51 -1.62 33.32
CA LYS A 378 -7.64 -2.77 33.65
C LYS A 378 -6.19 -2.58 33.23
N ILE A 379 -5.94 -1.96 32.07
CA ILE A 379 -4.58 -1.75 31.57
C ILE A 379 -3.86 -0.59 32.27
N GLU A 380 -4.59 0.34 32.87
CA GLU A 380 -4.08 1.65 33.28
C GLU A 380 -3.55 1.67 34.72
N ASP A 381 -2.42 2.34 34.88
CA ASP A 381 -1.90 2.81 36.16
C ASP A 381 -1.70 4.33 36.11
N MET A 382 -2.76 5.06 36.45
CA MET A 382 -2.79 6.52 36.38
C MET A 382 -1.96 7.16 37.49
N ARG A 383 -0.96 7.97 37.10
CA ARG A 383 -0.04 8.68 38.00
C ARG A 383 -0.24 10.19 38.04
N ILE A 384 -1.06 10.74 37.14
CA ILE A 384 -1.40 12.16 37.12
C ILE A 384 -2.31 12.48 38.33
N PRO A 385 -1.87 13.26 39.32
CA PRO A 385 -2.60 13.45 40.59
C PRO A 385 -4.05 13.90 40.41
N GLU A 386 -4.30 14.87 39.53
CA GLU A 386 -5.62 15.44 39.27
C GLU A 386 -6.58 14.49 38.53
N LEU A 387 -6.07 13.45 37.87
CA LEU A 387 -6.87 12.44 37.17
C LEU A 387 -6.98 11.12 37.94
N ARG A 388 -6.15 10.96 38.97
CA ARG A 388 -5.90 9.69 39.65
C ARG A 388 -7.14 9.12 40.36
N ASP A 389 -8.03 9.99 40.82
CA ASP A 389 -9.25 9.61 41.56
C ASP A 389 -10.53 9.80 40.73
N SER A 390 -10.39 10.07 39.42
CA SER A 390 -11.51 10.15 38.49
C SER A 390 -12.20 8.80 38.27
N LYS A 391 -13.52 8.80 38.11
CA LYS A 391 -14.32 7.60 37.79
C LYS A 391 -13.90 6.92 36.48
N HIS A 392 -13.26 7.66 35.57
CA HIS A 392 -12.81 7.19 34.27
C HIS A 392 -11.42 6.53 34.28
N HIS A 393 -10.67 6.64 35.38
CA HIS A 393 -9.30 6.16 35.48
C HIS A 393 -9.14 5.05 36.52
N ALA A 394 -8.01 4.35 36.45
CA ALA A 394 -7.66 3.26 37.37
C ALA A 394 -6.17 3.24 37.72
N LYS A 395 -5.83 2.41 38.71
CA LYS A 395 -4.49 2.27 39.28
C LYS A 395 -4.10 0.80 39.25
N GLY A 396 -2.79 0.53 39.18
CA GLY A 396 -2.25 -0.82 39.31
C GLY A 396 -2.22 -1.67 38.04
N GLY A 397 -2.70 -1.14 36.91
CA GLY A 397 -2.53 -1.77 35.60
C GLY A 397 -1.06 -1.77 35.12
N PRO A 398 -0.74 -2.56 34.08
CA PRO A 398 0.61 -2.68 33.55
C PRO A 398 1.10 -1.45 32.76
N LEU A 399 0.19 -0.58 32.28
CA LEU A 399 0.54 0.66 31.57
C LEU A 399 0.47 1.85 32.50
N ARG A 400 1.63 2.31 32.96
CA ARG A 400 1.74 3.58 33.67
C ARG A 400 1.46 4.76 32.74
N VAL A 401 0.61 5.68 33.21
CA VAL A 401 0.24 6.91 32.51
C VAL A 401 0.64 8.12 33.36
N GLU A 402 1.46 8.99 32.80
CA GLU A 402 2.01 10.18 33.47
C GLU A 402 2.14 11.34 32.46
N TYR A 403 2.26 12.57 32.96
CA TYR A 403 2.72 13.68 32.14
C TYR A 403 4.24 13.60 31.94
N GLN A 404 4.70 14.12 30.81
CA GLN A 404 6.11 14.39 30.55
C GLN A 404 6.59 15.71 31.17
N SER A 405 7.89 15.98 31.04
CA SER A 405 8.45 17.32 31.31
C SER A 405 7.86 18.32 30.32
N SER A 406 7.04 19.25 30.82
CA SER A 406 6.37 20.25 29.97
C SER A 406 7.16 21.56 29.87
N SER A 407 7.20 22.15 28.67
CA SER A 407 7.62 23.54 28.47
C SER A 407 6.57 24.52 29.02
N PRO A 408 6.94 25.76 29.38
CA PRO A 408 5.99 26.81 29.73
C PRO A 408 4.90 27.03 28.67
N LEU A 409 5.24 26.87 27.39
CA LEU A 409 4.28 26.99 26.29
C LEU A 409 3.12 25.99 26.41
N SER A 410 3.36 24.80 26.98
CA SER A 410 2.30 23.78 27.12
C SER A 410 1.13 24.25 27.98
N TYR A 411 1.40 25.03 29.02
CA TYR A 411 0.37 25.62 29.86
C TYR A 411 -0.34 26.78 29.16
N LYS A 412 0.41 27.60 28.41
CA LYS A 412 -0.17 28.66 27.58
C LYS A 412 -1.08 28.14 26.48
N MET A 413 -0.83 26.95 25.94
CA MET A 413 -1.72 26.27 25.00
C MET A 413 -3.09 25.92 25.62
N VAL A 414 -3.10 25.53 26.89
CA VAL A 414 -4.36 25.26 27.63
C VAL A 414 -5.11 26.57 27.89
N GLU A 415 -4.41 27.63 28.30
CA GLU A 415 -4.99 28.98 28.44
C GLU A 415 -5.59 29.50 27.12
N ALA A 416 -4.90 29.27 26.00
CA ALA A 416 -5.42 29.59 24.67
C ALA A 416 -6.72 28.84 24.35
N SER A 417 -6.84 27.57 24.76
CA SER A 417 -8.07 26.79 24.61
C SER A 417 -9.24 27.40 25.37
N GLU A 418 -9.02 27.85 26.60
CA GLU A 418 -10.07 28.52 27.40
C GLU A 418 -10.49 29.85 26.77
N ALA A 419 -9.51 30.65 26.32
CA ALA A 419 -9.77 31.91 25.61
C ALA A 419 -10.50 31.70 24.26
N MET A 420 -10.36 30.51 23.67
CA MET A 420 -11.08 30.07 22.48
C MET A 420 -12.51 29.57 22.76
N GLY A 421 -12.97 29.64 24.01
CA GLY A 421 -14.31 29.29 24.45
C GLY A 421 -14.52 27.82 24.83
N TYR A 422 -13.45 27.03 24.95
CA TYR A 422 -13.57 25.64 25.41
C TYR A 422 -13.62 25.54 26.93
N PRO A 423 -14.31 24.54 27.49
CA PRO A 423 -14.29 24.29 28.92
C PRO A 423 -12.87 24.04 29.42
N ALA A 424 -12.57 24.57 30.61
CA ALA A 424 -11.39 24.19 31.38
C ALA A 424 -11.53 22.73 31.81
N SER A 425 -11.11 21.80 30.95
CA SER A 425 -11.07 20.37 31.23
C SER A 425 -9.63 19.88 31.09
N ASN A 426 -9.21 19.05 32.03
CA ASN A 426 -7.86 18.50 32.07
C ASN A 426 -7.78 17.08 31.47
N ASP A 427 -8.92 16.50 31.06
CA ASP A 427 -8.98 15.12 30.58
C ASP A 427 -9.81 14.95 29.31
N TYR A 428 -9.19 14.36 28.30
CA TYR A 428 -9.80 13.96 27.04
C TYR A 428 -10.12 12.46 26.98
N ASN A 429 -9.68 11.66 27.96
CA ASN A 429 -9.89 10.21 28.02
C ASN A 429 -11.15 9.78 28.80
N THR A 430 -12.11 10.71 28.96
CA THR A 430 -13.41 10.52 29.62
C THR A 430 -14.45 9.82 28.74
N GLY A 431 -14.23 9.79 27.42
CA GLY A 431 -15.14 9.20 26.43
C GLY A 431 -16.01 10.21 25.68
N SER A 432 -16.06 11.47 26.09
CA SER A 432 -16.78 12.55 25.39
C SER A 432 -16.14 13.91 25.67
N THR A 433 -16.10 14.79 24.68
CA THR A 433 -15.63 16.17 24.89
C THR A 433 -16.31 17.13 23.92
N GLN A 434 -16.57 18.36 24.38
CA GLN A 434 -16.98 19.47 23.51
C GLN A 434 -15.81 20.03 22.69
N GLY A 435 -14.59 19.55 22.97
CA GLY A 435 -13.34 19.99 22.37
C GLY A 435 -12.49 20.78 23.36
N GLY A 436 -11.25 21.06 22.96
CA GLY A 436 -10.28 21.78 23.77
C GLY A 436 -8.85 21.46 23.37
N ILE A 437 -7.88 22.00 24.11
CA ILE A 437 -6.46 21.64 24.05
C ILE A 437 -6.03 21.21 25.44
N PHE A 438 -5.40 20.04 25.49
CA PHE A 438 -5.06 19.34 26.72
C PHE A 438 -3.56 19.07 26.74
N ARG A 439 -3.00 18.90 27.92
CA ARG A 439 -1.65 18.36 28.07
C ARG A 439 -1.65 16.88 27.71
N THR A 440 -0.66 16.44 26.93
CA THR A 440 -0.56 15.05 26.48
C THR A 440 -0.34 14.10 27.65
N GLN A 441 -1.20 13.08 27.80
CA GLN A 441 -0.95 11.96 28.72
C GLN A 441 -0.03 10.95 28.02
N ASN A 442 1.02 10.45 28.71
CA ASN A 442 2.02 9.58 28.09
C ASN A 442 2.15 8.21 28.76
N ASN A 443 2.38 7.15 27.96
CA ASN A 443 2.67 5.80 28.47
C ASN A 443 4.16 5.63 28.79
N ARG A 444 4.54 6.01 30.00
CA ARG A 444 5.93 6.08 30.45
C ARG A 444 6.08 5.57 31.87
N ALA A 445 7.28 5.10 32.18
CA ALA A 445 7.70 4.75 33.53
C ALA A 445 9.04 5.39 33.83
N ASP A 446 9.05 6.31 34.81
CA ASP A 446 10.26 6.93 35.35
C ASP A 446 11.10 7.61 34.26
N GLY A 447 10.43 8.41 33.43
CA GLY A 447 11.11 9.14 32.35
C GLY A 447 11.34 8.34 31.07
N LYS A 448 11.04 7.03 31.07
CA LYS A 448 11.37 6.13 29.96
C LYS A 448 10.11 5.57 29.30
N ARG A 449 10.24 5.29 27.99
CA ARG A 449 9.20 4.61 27.20
C ARG A 449 8.79 3.27 27.83
N LEU A 450 7.48 3.10 28.00
CA LEU A 450 6.85 1.85 28.43
C LEU A 450 6.08 1.21 27.27
N SER A 451 6.76 0.34 26.52
CA SER A 451 6.14 -0.43 25.43
C SER A 451 5.30 -1.60 25.96
N ALA A 452 4.40 -2.13 25.13
CA ALA A 452 3.65 -3.35 25.47
C ALA A 452 4.55 -4.54 25.82
N SER A 453 5.74 -4.67 25.19
CA SER A 453 6.70 -5.70 25.56
C SER A 453 7.23 -5.52 26.99
N LYS A 454 7.57 -4.31 27.41
CA LYS A 454 8.02 -4.00 28.79
C LYS A 454 6.90 -4.15 29.81
N ALA A 455 5.67 -3.80 29.44
CA ALA A 455 4.51 -3.87 30.32
C ALA A 455 4.03 -5.32 30.53
N TYR A 456 4.03 -6.16 29.48
CA TYR A 456 3.40 -7.49 29.52
C TYR A 456 4.37 -8.66 29.34
N ILE A 457 5.30 -8.56 28.40
CA ILE A 457 6.11 -9.71 28.00
C ILE A 457 7.30 -9.90 28.94
N TYR A 458 8.13 -8.88 29.13
CA TYR A 458 9.32 -8.97 29.99
C TYR A 458 8.97 -9.43 31.42
N PRO A 459 7.93 -8.90 32.10
CA PRO A 459 7.55 -9.39 33.43
C PRO A 459 7.06 -10.84 33.43
N ALA A 460 6.54 -11.35 32.30
CA ALA A 460 6.02 -12.70 32.17
C ALA A 460 7.06 -13.70 31.63
N MET A 461 8.24 -13.27 31.19
CA MET A 461 9.25 -14.13 30.55
C MET A 461 9.80 -15.23 31.46
N SER A 462 9.72 -15.08 32.78
CA SER A 462 10.15 -16.10 33.74
C SER A 462 9.17 -17.29 33.84
N ARG A 463 7.96 -17.18 33.27
CA ARG A 463 6.94 -18.22 33.35
C ARG A 463 7.33 -19.40 32.44
N PRO A 464 7.33 -20.65 32.94
CA PRO A 464 7.78 -21.81 32.17
C PRO A 464 6.89 -22.16 30.98
N ASN A 465 5.67 -21.61 30.94
CA ASN A 465 4.70 -21.81 29.87
C ASN A 465 4.68 -20.69 28.80
N LEU A 466 5.59 -19.72 28.87
CA LEU A 466 5.76 -18.67 27.86
C LEU A 466 7.09 -18.84 27.13
N HIS A 467 7.03 -19.08 25.81
CA HIS A 467 8.21 -19.15 24.96
C HIS A 467 8.22 -17.96 23.97
N VAL A 468 9.29 -17.16 24.00
CA VAL A 468 9.45 -16.01 23.11
C VAL A 468 10.53 -16.29 22.07
N ALA A 469 10.13 -16.43 20.81
CA ALA A 469 11.06 -16.62 19.69
C ALA A 469 11.29 -15.31 18.94
N VAL A 470 12.45 -14.68 19.15
CA VAL A 470 12.90 -13.53 18.35
C VAL A 470 13.57 -13.98 17.05
N ASN A 471 13.68 -13.08 16.07
CA ASN A 471 14.24 -13.35 14.74
C ASN A 471 13.59 -14.56 14.04
N ALA A 472 12.29 -14.76 14.30
CA ALA A 472 11.48 -15.79 13.68
C ALA A 472 10.41 -15.12 12.80
N HIS A 473 10.55 -15.24 11.49
CA HIS A 473 9.63 -14.63 10.53
C HIS A 473 8.52 -15.62 10.16
N VAL A 474 7.27 -15.32 10.49
CA VAL A 474 6.10 -16.11 10.08
C VAL A 474 5.83 -15.87 8.59
N GLN A 475 5.84 -16.94 7.79
CA GLN A 475 5.51 -16.89 6.36
C GLN A 475 4.00 -17.00 6.14
N LYS A 476 3.37 -17.98 6.78
CA LYS A 476 1.95 -18.31 6.65
C LYS A 476 1.45 -19.14 7.83
N VAL A 477 0.14 -19.18 8.00
CA VAL A 477 -0.58 -20.13 8.85
C VAL A 477 -0.70 -21.45 8.09
N VAL A 478 -0.47 -22.56 8.77
CA VAL A 478 -0.69 -23.90 8.24
C VAL A 478 -2.13 -24.29 8.52
N ILE A 479 -2.94 -24.45 7.48
CA ILE A 479 -4.37 -24.76 7.58
C ILE A 479 -4.62 -26.14 6.94
N LYS A 480 -5.31 -27.02 7.66
CA LYS A 480 -5.77 -28.34 7.19
C LYS A 480 -7.26 -28.45 7.46
N ASP A 481 -8.05 -28.86 6.46
CA ASP A 481 -9.50 -29.04 6.60
C ASP A 481 -10.23 -27.84 7.22
N LYS A 482 -9.83 -26.63 6.78
CA LYS A 482 -10.30 -25.34 7.33
C LYS A 482 -10.01 -25.13 8.83
N GLN A 483 -9.03 -25.82 9.39
CA GLN A 483 -8.54 -25.63 10.75
C GLN A 483 -7.08 -25.18 10.75
N ALA A 484 -6.76 -24.11 11.48
CA ALA A 484 -5.37 -23.70 11.69
C ALA A 484 -4.68 -24.65 12.68
N VAL A 485 -3.62 -25.32 12.22
CA VAL A 485 -2.88 -26.34 12.99
C VAL A 485 -1.48 -25.87 13.39
N GLY A 486 -1.09 -24.65 13.01
CA GLY A 486 0.23 -24.10 13.34
C GLY A 486 0.66 -22.97 12.41
N VAL A 487 1.92 -22.59 12.49
CA VAL A 487 2.54 -21.56 11.65
C VAL A 487 3.84 -22.07 11.03
N GLU A 488 4.10 -21.64 9.82
CA GLU A 488 5.35 -21.86 9.12
C GLU A 488 6.26 -20.64 9.29
N ILE A 489 7.48 -20.85 9.77
CA ILE A 489 8.43 -19.78 10.10
C ILE A 489 9.78 -19.98 9.42
N ILE A 490 10.54 -18.88 9.29
CA ILE A 490 11.98 -18.89 9.02
C ILE A 490 12.69 -18.39 10.26
N LYS A 491 13.59 -19.21 10.77
CA LYS A 491 14.46 -18.87 11.90
C LYS A 491 15.85 -19.42 11.60
N ASP A 492 16.87 -18.58 11.74
CA ASP A 492 18.28 -18.95 11.49
C ASP A 492 18.48 -19.50 10.05
N GLY A 493 17.80 -18.90 9.07
CA GLY A 493 17.82 -19.30 7.67
C GLY A 493 17.11 -20.62 7.35
N ARG A 494 16.51 -21.29 8.36
CA ARG A 494 15.84 -22.58 8.20
C ARG A 494 14.33 -22.45 8.32
N LYS A 495 13.64 -23.14 7.43
CA LYS A 495 12.18 -23.27 7.45
C LYS A 495 11.77 -24.27 8.54
N ARG A 496 10.83 -23.89 9.39
CA ARG A 496 10.29 -24.74 10.47
C ARG A 496 8.78 -24.59 10.55
N VAL A 497 8.09 -25.62 11.03
CA VAL A 497 6.65 -25.57 11.34
C VAL A 497 6.48 -25.70 12.85
N ILE A 498 5.75 -24.77 13.44
CA ILE A 498 5.39 -24.79 14.86
C ILE A 498 3.90 -25.12 14.95
N GLY A 499 3.57 -26.31 15.47
CA GLY A 499 2.19 -26.76 15.61
C GLY A 499 1.46 -26.05 16.76
N SER A 500 0.14 -25.92 16.63
CA SER A 500 -0.76 -25.49 17.71
C SER A 500 -1.77 -26.59 18.03
N LYS A 501 -2.02 -26.81 19.33
CA LYS A 501 -3.03 -27.76 19.81
C LYS A 501 -4.41 -27.13 20.01
N LYS A 502 -4.49 -25.80 20.10
CA LYS A 502 -5.72 -25.08 20.43
C LYS A 502 -6.07 -24.04 19.37
N GLU A 503 -5.32 -22.95 19.36
CA GLU A 503 -5.57 -21.84 18.43
C GLU A 503 -4.25 -21.22 17.95
N VAL A 504 -4.29 -20.58 16.79
CA VAL A 504 -3.27 -19.66 16.28
C VAL A 504 -3.85 -18.25 16.37
N ILE A 505 -3.09 -17.32 16.93
CA ILE A 505 -3.50 -15.92 17.10
C ILE A 505 -2.53 -15.03 16.31
N LEU A 506 -3.04 -14.33 15.31
CA LEU A 506 -2.26 -13.36 14.54
C LEU A 506 -2.34 -11.98 15.21
N SER A 507 -1.16 -11.43 15.53
CA SER A 507 -1.01 -10.08 16.09
C SER A 507 0.15 -9.34 15.39
N ALA A 508 0.24 -9.48 14.07
CA ALA A 508 1.32 -8.93 13.24
C ALA A 508 1.03 -7.49 12.77
N GLY A 509 -0.03 -6.87 13.29
CA GLY A 509 -0.49 -5.53 12.95
C GLY A 509 -1.24 -5.50 11.61
N SER A 510 -1.84 -4.35 11.29
CA SER A 510 -2.70 -4.16 10.11
C SER A 510 -2.06 -4.59 8.79
N ILE A 511 -0.75 -4.39 8.64
CA ILE A 511 -0.04 -4.82 7.43
C ILE A 511 0.34 -6.30 7.52
N GLY A 512 0.91 -6.74 8.64
CA GLY A 512 1.45 -8.08 8.78
C GLY A 512 0.39 -9.16 8.83
N SER A 513 -0.70 -8.95 9.56
CA SER A 513 -1.77 -9.94 9.70
C SER A 513 -2.50 -10.17 8.39
N ALA A 514 -2.82 -9.11 7.66
CA ALA A 514 -3.36 -9.22 6.31
C ALA A 514 -2.39 -9.95 5.37
N HIS A 515 -1.10 -9.58 5.40
CA HIS A 515 -0.09 -10.23 4.56
C HIS A 515 0.00 -11.74 4.80
N ILE A 516 0.08 -12.15 6.06
CA ILE A 516 0.17 -13.56 6.47
C ILE A 516 -1.09 -14.31 6.05
N LEU A 517 -2.29 -13.76 6.27
CA LEU A 517 -3.55 -14.40 5.87
C LEU A 517 -3.63 -14.60 4.34
N LEU A 518 -3.26 -13.58 3.56
CA LEU A 518 -3.23 -13.68 2.10
C LEU A 518 -2.29 -14.80 1.63
N LEU A 519 -1.08 -14.89 2.19
CA LEU A 519 -0.13 -15.98 1.91
C LEU A 519 -0.61 -17.36 2.39
N SER A 520 -1.53 -17.38 3.35
CA SER A 520 -2.16 -18.60 3.89
C SER A 520 -3.36 -19.07 3.06
N GLY A 521 -3.70 -18.38 1.97
CA GLY A 521 -4.87 -18.71 1.15
C GLY A 521 -6.20 -18.19 1.71
N VAL A 522 -6.16 -17.27 2.67
CA VAL A 522 -7.33 -16.62 3.25
C VAL A 522 -7.39 -15.17 2.74
N GLY A 523 -8.30 -14.89 1.83
CA GLY A 523 -8.35 -13.58 1.16
C GLY A 523 -9.14 -13.56 -0.15
N PRO A 524 -9.10 -12.44 -0.90
CA PRO A 524 -9.91 -12.30 -2.10
C PRO A 524 -9.56 -13.35 -3.16
N GLN A 525 -10.53 -14.19 -3.54
CA GLN A 525 -10.33 -15.36 -4.40
C GLN A 525 -9.62 -15.01 -5.72
N LYS A 526 -9.96 -13.88 -6.33
CA LYS A 526 -9.35 -13.40 -7.59
C LYS A 526 -7.85 -13.15 -7.44
N GLN A 527 -7.44 -12.47 -6.37
CA GLN A 527 -6.03 -12.19 -6.10
C GLN A 527 -5.25 -13.48 -5.85
N LEU A 528 -5.76 -14.36 -5.00
CA LEU A 528 -5.09 -15.61 -4.65
C LEU A 528 -4.90 -16.51 -5.86
N LYS A 529 -5.95 -16.66 -6.70
CA LYS A 529 -5.87 -17.41 -7.96
C LYS A 529 -4.84 -16.82 -8.93
N ASN A 530 -4.74 -15.50 -9.03
CA ASN A 530 -3.76 -14.85 -9.92
C ASN A 530 -2.30 -15.16 -9.53
N LEU A 531 -2.04 -15.44 -8.25
CA LEU A 531 -0.72 -15.81 -7.72
C LEU A 531 -0.55 -17.31 -7.51
N ASN A 532 -1.51 -18.13 -7.97
CA ASN A 532 -1.53 -19.59 -7.77
C ASN A 532 -1.48 -20.02 -6.29
N ILE A 533 -2.08 -19.24 -5.40
CA ILE A 533 -2.26 -19.60 -3.99
C ILE A 533 -3.60 -20.36 -3.87
N PRO A 534 -3.61 -21.59 -3.31
CA PRO A 534 -4.84 -22.31 -3.03
C PRO A 534 -5.77 -21.50 -2.13
N VAL A 535 -7.04 -21.39 -2.52
CA VAL A 535 -8.03 -20.60 -1.77
C VAL A 535 -8.63 -21.45 -0.67
N VAL A 536 -8.28 -21.14 0.57
CA VAL A 536 -8.83 -21.76 1.78
C VAL A 536 -10.16 -21.11 2.15
N ALA A 537 -10.20 -19.77 2.16
CA ALA A 537 -11.39 -18.99 2.43
C ALA A 537 -11.39 -17.71 1.60
N ASN A 538 -12.52 -17.41 0.94
CA ASN A 538 -12.72 -16.18 0.18
C ASN A 538 -13.23 -15.09 1.12
N LEU A 539 -12.32 -14.28 1.65
CA LEU A 539 -12.61 -13.19 2.58
C LEU A 539 -12.01 -11.87 2.07
N PRO A 540 -12.53 -10.70 2.45
CA PRO A 540 -12.02 -9.40 2.03
C PRO A 540 -10.75 -8.97 2.79
N VAL A 541 -9.81 -9.90 2.99
CA VAL A 541 -8.54 -9.62 3.67
C VAL A 541 -7.73 -8.59 2.89
N GLY A 542 -7.25 -7.58 3.61
CA GLY A 542 -6.47 -6.48 3.06
C GLY A 542 -7.32 -5.28 2.63
N GLU A 543 -8.64 -5.42 2.51
CA GLU A 543 -9.55 -4.30 2.21
C GLU A 543 -9.82 -3.44 3.45
N ASN A 544 -10.52 -2.31 3.30
CA ASN A 544 -10.91 -1.41 4.40
C ASN A 544 -9.72 -0.82 5.19
N LEU A 545 -8.55 -0.68 4.55
CA LEU A 545 -7.41 0.00 5.14
C LEU A 545 -7.81 1.46 5.44
N GLN A 546 -7.69 1.85 6.69
CA GLN A 546 -7.92 3.19 7.19
C GLN A 546 -6.68 3.65 7.94
N ASP A 547 -6.43 4.95 7.94
CA ASP A 547 -5.29 5.54 8.63
C ASP A 547 -5.53 7.04 8.82
N HIS A 548 -4.95 7.63 9.87
CA HIS A 548 -5.01 9.06 10.10
C HIS A 548 -3.93 9.76 9.30
N ILE A 549 -4.30 10.88 8.67
CA ILE A 549 -3.37 11.80 8.03
C ILE A 549 -3.44 13.16 8.70
N PHE A 550 -2.33 13.88 8.63
CA PHE A 550 -2.22 15.25 9.11
C PHE A 550 -1.58 16.15 8.07
N PHE A 551 -1.78 17.45 8.24
CA PHE A 551 -1.03 18.51 7.57
C PHE A 551 -0.33 19.34 8.63
N ASP A 552 0.91 19.75 8.44
CA ASP A 552 1.65 20.56 9.42
C ASP A 552 1.50 22.05 9.16
N MET A 553 1.39 22.85 10.22
CA MET A 553 1.42 24.31 10.19
C MET A 553 2.35 24.82 11.29
N VAL A 554 3.20 25.79 10.97
CA VAL A 554 4.20 26.29 11.91
C VAL A 554 3.91 27.74 12.32
N ALA A 555 4.09 28.03 13.61
CA ALA A 555 4.10 29.38 14.16
C ALA A 555 5.41 29.63 14.92
N SER A 556 5.94 30.83 14.81
CA SER A 556 7.02 31.34 15.67
C SER A 556 6.43 32.07 16.87
N ILE A 557 7.20 32.19 17.94
CA ILE A 557 6.88 33.02 19.12
C ILE A 557 8.08 33.88 19.47
N GLU A 558 7.86 35.04 20.10
CA GLU A 558 8.95 35.95 20.51
C GLU A 558 9.48 35.58 21.90
N GLU A 559 8.63 35.07 22.79
CA GLU A 559 9.04 34.64 24.11
C GLU A 559 9.68 33.23 24.11
N PRO A 560 10.73 32.97 24.92
CA PRO A 560 11.44 31.69 24.95
C PRO A 560 10.69 30.63 25.78
N LEU A 561 9.43 30.38 25.45
CA LEU A 561 8.54 29.46 26.18
C LEU A 561 8.52 28.05 25.60
N SER A 562 9.01 27.84 24.38
CA SER A 562 9.06 26.54 23.69
C SER A 562 10.44 25.88 23.82
N TRP A 563 10.53 24.62 23.42
CA TRP A 563 11.83 24.00 23.17
C TRP A 563 12.44 24.50 21.86
N ARG A 564 13.77 24.41 21.77
CA ARG A 564 14.50 24.67 20.54
C ARG A 564 14.93 23.37 19.89
N PHE A 565 14.98 23.35 18.57
CA PHE A 565 15.52 22.20 17.86
C PHE A 565 16.98 21.91 18.23
N SER A 566 17.77 22.96 18.52
CA SER A 566 19.16 22.85 18.96
C SER A 566 19.33 22.18 20.33
N ASP A 567 18.29 22.17 21.18
CA ASP A 567 18.36 21.57 22.53
C ASP A 567 18.58 20.04 22.47
N TYR A 568 18.23 19.39 21.36
CA TYR A 568 18.51 17.97 21.12
C TYR A 568 20.01 17.65 21.00
N PHE A 569 20.84 18.63 20.64
CA PHE A 569 22.25 18.41 20.29
C PHE A 569 23.22 18.84 21.38
N THR A 570 22.73 19.28 22.55
CA THR A 570 23.60 19.67 23.66
C THR A 570 23.96 18.46 24.53
N TRP A 571 25.22 18.39 24.95
CA TRP A 571 25.69 17.32 25.85
C TRP A 571 25.00 17.41 27.23
N TRP A 572 24.65 18.62 27.68
CA TRP A 572 23.93 18.85 28.93
C TRP A 572 22.53 18.24 28.92
N THR A 573 21.81 18.30 27.79
CA THR A 573 20.51 17.62 27.63
C THR A 573 20.62 16.12 27.88
N MET A 574 21.67 15.47 27.34
CA MET A 574 21.91 14.04 27.57
C MET A 574 22.16 13.75 29.05
N LEU A 575 23.05 14.51 29.68
CA LEU A 575 23.40 14.33 31.08
C LEU A 575 22.19 14.55 32.00
N ARG A 576 21.42 15.62 31.76
CA ARG A 576 20.20 15.95 32.50
C ARG A 576 19.15 14.83 32.41
N TYR A 577 18.97 14.25 31.23
CA TYR A 577 18.06 13.13 31.06
C TYR A 577 18.56 11.86 31.77
N GLN A 578 19.86 11.56 31.70
CA GLN A 578 20.42 10.37 32.35
C GLN A 578 20.38 10.44 33.88
N LEU A 579 20.72 11.60 34.45
CA LEU A 579 20.79 11.78 35.91
C LEU A 579 19.42 12.06 36.54
N PHE A 580 18.59 12.87 35.89
CA PHE A 580 17.34 13.37 36.50
C PHE A 580 16.08 12.93 35.78
N GLY A 581 16.18 12.33 34.58
CA GLY A 581 15.01 11.96 33.79
C GLY A 581 14.16 13.18 33.39
N THR A 582 14.77 14.35 33.17
CA THR A 582 14.08 15.59 32.76
C THR A 582 14.70 16.20 31.49
N GLY A 583 14.07 17.23 30.93
CA GLY A 583 14.53 17.94 29.72
C GLY A 583 13.95 17.37 28.42
N ILE A 584 14.33 17.91 27.26
CA ILE A 584 13.69 17.60 25.96
C ILE A 584 13.72 16.11 25.56
N PHE A 585 14.73 15.33 25.96
CA PHE A 585 14.74 13.87 25.73
C PHE A 585 13.68 13.11 26.53
N ASN A 586 13.12 13.73 27.57
CA ASN A 586 11.98 13.22 28.31
C ASN A 586 10.65 13.42 27.57
N THR A 587 10.61 14.28 26.55
CA THR A 587 9.38 14.78 25.92
C THR A 587 9.26 14.17 24.52
N PRO A 588 8.52 13.06 24.33
CA PRO A 588 8.53 12.30 23.08
C PRO A 588 8.03 13.14 21.91
N TYR A 589 8.93 13.36 20.93
CA TYR A 589 8.71 14.25 19.79
C TYR A 589 8.31 15.69 20.18
N VAL A 590 8.42 16.05 21.46
CA VAL A 590 7.89 17.30 22.01
C VAL A 590 6.38 17.48 21.75
N LEU A 591 5.63 16.38 21.63
CA LEU A 591 4.17 16.39 21.51
C LEU A 591 3.56 16.68 22.88
N GLU A 592 3.51 17.96 23.24
CA GLU A 592 3.13 18.40 24.59
C GLU A 592 1.66 18.63 24.79
N ASN A 593 0.95 18.90 23.71
CA ASN A 593 -0.46 19.16 23.76
C ASN A 593 -1.19 18.39 22.65
N LEU A 594 -2.38 17.91 22.98
CA LEU A 594 -3.33 17.36 22.04
C LEU A 594 -4.58 18.23 22.06
N GLY A 595 -5.02 18.67 20.89
CA GLY A 595 -6.31 19.31 20.72
C GLY A 595 -7.32 18.35 20.17
N PHE A 596 -8.57 18.44 20.63
CA PHE A 596 -9.69 17.74 20.00
C PHE A 596 -10.76 18.75 19.62
N LYS A 597 -11.27 18.67 18.40
CA LYS A 597 -12.27 19.59 17.86
C LYS A 597 -13.43 18.82 17.25
N CYS A 598 -14.62 19.35 17.48
CA CYS A 598 -15.86 18.90 16.85
C CYS A 598 -16.22 19.91 15.76
N ILE A 599 -15.76 19.65 14.55
CA ILE A 599 -15.92 20.49 13.37
C ILE A 599 -17.32 20.36 12.79
N GLU A 600 -17.84 19.14 12.74
CA GLU A 600 -19.19 18.91 12.23
C GLU A 600 -20.26 19.12 13.31
N PRO A 601 -21.47 19.60 12.93
CA PRO A 601 -22.57 19.78 13.87
C PRO A 601 -22.95 18.48 14.62
N GLU A 602 -22.90 17.34 13.92
CA GLU A 602 -23.17 16.04 14.53
C GLU A 602 -22.08 15.65 15.55
N ALA A 603 -20.81 15.90 15.23
CA ALA A 603 -19.69 15.69 16.13
C ALA A 603 -19.85 16.54 17.40
N LEU A 604 -20.26 17.80 17.26
CA LEU A 604 -20.48 18.70 18.39
C LEU A 604 -21.64 18.22 19.27
N LYS A 605 -22.78 17.88 18.66
CA LYS A 605 -23.96 17.36 19.39
C LYS A 605 -23.63 16.08 20.18
N LYS A 606 -22.80 15.22 19.59
CA LYS A 606 -22.38 13.94 20.19
C LYS A 606 -21.15 14.04 21.08
N GLN A 607 -20.53 15.22 21.17
CA GLN A 607 -19.25 15.41 21.85
C GLN A 607 -18.18 14.39 21.38
N TRP A 608 -18.12 14.20 20.07
CA TRP A 608 -17.34 13.17 19.38
C TRP A 608 -16.39 13.81 18.35
N PRO A 609 -15.19 14.25 18.76
CA PRO A 609 -14.26 15.00 17.91
C PRO A 609 -13.91 14.30 16.60
N ASP A 610 -14.04 14.98 15.46
CA ASP A 610 -13.64 14.55 14.10
C ASP A 610 -12.24 15.02 13.71
N LEU A 611 -11.66 15.94 14.49
CA LEU A 611 -10.34 16.50 14.25
C LEU A 611 -9.49 16.47 15.52
N GLU A 612 -8.24 16.04 15.39
CA GLU A 612 -7.21 16.11 16.42
C GLU A 612 -6.12 17.11 16.01
N LEU A 613 -5.65 17.93 16.94
CA LEU A 613 -4.51 18.81 16.74
C LEU A 613 -3.32 18.21 17.49
N HIS A 614 -2.35 17.65 16.77
CA HIS A 614 -1.08 17.29 17.37
C HIS A 614 -0.21 18.55 17.46
N ILE A 615 0.09 19.00 18.68
CA ILE A 615 0.83 20.25 18.90
C ILE A 615 2.21 19.92 19.44
N LEU A 616 3.23 20.18 18.62
CA LEU A 616 4.63 20.10 19.02
C LEU A 616 5.07 21.47 19.52
N ASN A 617 5.58 21.56 20.75
CA ASN A 617 6.10 22.84 21.29
C ASN A 617 7.56 23.07 20.86
N LEU A 618 7.77 22.94 19.55
CA LEU A 618 8.97 23.38 18.84
C LEU A 618 8.60 23.77 17.39
N VAL A 619 9.50 24.51 16.74
CA VAL A 619 9.48 24.72 15.30
C VAL A 619 10.01 23.47 14.59
N LEU A 620 9.19 22.85 13.75
CA LEU A 620 9.62 21.74 12.90
C LEU A 620 10.50 22.26 11.75
N GLN A 621 11.82 22.16 11.94
CA GLN A 621 12.81 22.58 10.95
C GLN A 621 12.74 21.77 9.65
N SER A 622 13.11 22.41 8.54
CA SER A 622 13.05 21.86 7.18
C SER A 622 13.83 20.54 7.07
N ALA A 623 15.01 20.45 7.68
CA ALA A 623 15.86 19.26 7.65
C ALA A 623 15.22 18.02 8.28
N VAL A 624 14.35 18.19 9.28
CA VAL A 624 13.63 17.08 9.94
C VAL A 624 12.65 16.42 8.97
N THR A 625 12.13 17.19 8.02
CA THR A 625 11.16 16.69 7.04
C THR A 625 11.77 15.70 6.04
N ARG A 626 13.11 15.58 5.96
CA ARG A 626 13.80 14.45 5.30
C ARG A 626 13.39 13.11 5.90
N GLY A 627 13.15 13.05 7.21
CA GLY A 627 12.66 11.85 7.90
C GLY A 627 11.27 11.40 7.42
N PHE A 628 10.48 12.33 6.88
CA PHE A 628 9.19 12.07 6.24
C PHE A 628 9.30 11.79 4.74
N LYS A 629 10.52 11.78 4.19
CA LYS A 629 10.83 11.63 2.76
C LYS A 629 10.13 12.67 1.88
N LEU A 630 10.01 13.91 2.35
CA LEU A 630 9.69 15.02 1.45
C LEU A 630 10.82 15.19 0.42
N SER A 631 10.48 15.69 -0.78
CA SER A 631 11.50 15.95 -1.81
C SER A 631 12.46 17.07 -1.37
N GLU A 632 13.71 17.04 -1.84
CA GLU A 632 14.68 18.10 -1.54
C GLU A 632 14.19 19.48 -2.00
N GLU A 633 13.40 19.55 -3.07
CA GLU A 633 12.74 20.78 -3.52
C GLU A 633 11.75 21.30 -2.48
N MET A 634 10.92 20.43 -1.92
CA MET A 634 9.98 20.77 -0.85
C MET A 634 10.72 21.18 0.42
N ILE A 635 11.79 20.47 0.78
CA ILE A 635 12.64 20.82 1.94
C ILE A 635 13.23 22.23 1.75
N ALA A 636 13.79 22.52 0.58
CA ALA A 636 14.33 23.84 0.27
C ALA A 636 13.24 24.94 0.34
N GLU A 637 12.03 24.65 -0.14
CA GLU A 637 10.88 25.57 -0.02
C GLU A 637 10.47 25.85 1.42
N LEU A 638 10.75 24.93 2.36
CA LEU A 638 10.43 25.07 3.78
C LEU A 638 11.60 25.61 4.62
N SER A 639 12.74 25.93 4.02
CA SER A 639 13.94 26.41 4.72
C SER A 639 13.73 27.71 5.51
N TYR A 640 12.73 28.53 5.16
CA TYR A 640 12.38 29.73 5.94
C TYR A 640 12.01 29.41 7.40
N ARG A 641 11.56 28.18 7.69
CA ARG A 641 11.25 27.74 9.05
C ARG A 641 12.46 27.72 9.96
N ASP A 642 13.65 27.52 9.39
CA ASP A 642 14.89 27.34 10.15
C ASP A 642 15.41 28.65 10.77
N ALA A 643 14.85 29.78 10.35
CA ALA A 643 15.18 31.10 10.91
C ALA A 643 14.53 31.35 12.29
N SER A 644 13.52 30.57 12.69
CA SER A 644 12.84 30.75 13.98
C SER A 644 13.35 29.76 15.01
N GLU A 645 13.85 30.28 16.14
CA GLU A 645 14.40 29.45 17.24
C GLU A 645 13.29 28.92 18.16
N TYR A 646 12.25 29.74 18.41
CA TYR A 646 11.12 29.42 19.28
C TYR A 646 9.80 29.41 18.50
N GLY A 647 8.90 28.51 18.88
CA GLY A 647 7.61 28.37 18.24
C GLY A 647 6.95 27.03 18.51
N PHE A 648 5.91 26.74 17.74
CA PHE A 648 5.19 25.48 17.80
C PHE A 648 4.72 25.04 16.42
N THR A 649 4.50 23.74 16.29
CA THR A 649 3.97 23.11 15.09
C THR A 649 2.60 22.52 15.42
N CYS A 650 1.55 23.03 14.78
CA CYS A 650 0.18 22.57 14.91
C CYS A 650 -0.16 21.66 13.73
N MET A 651 -0.59 20.43 13.98
CA MET A 651 -0.85 19.44 12.94
C MET A 651 -2.30 18.94 13.00
N PRO A 652 -3.25 19.56 12.25
CA PRO A 652 -4.61 19.07 12.14
C PRO A 652 -4.63 17.69 11.51
N SER A 653 -5.28 16.76 12.20
CA SER A 653 -5.28 15.33 11.95
C SER A 653 -6.71 14.85 11.78
N LEU A 654 -6.98 14.18 10.67
CA LEU A 654 -8.31 13.64 10.36
C LEU A 654 -8.57 12.37 11.17
N LEU A 655 -9.59 12.38 12.03
CA LEU A 655 -9.89 11.26 12.95
C LEU A 655 -10.87 10.22 12.38
N ARG A 656 -11.69 10.60 11.41
CA ARG A 656 -12.72 9.72 10.83
C ARG A 656 -12.69 9.76 9.31
N PRO A 657 -11.60 9.29 8.67
CA PRO A 657 -11.50 9.28 7.22
C PRO A 657 -12.61 8.42 6.59
N GLU A 658 -13.17 8.89 5.48
CA GLU A 658 -14.05 8.16 4.57
C GLU A 658 -13.26 7.42 3.48
N SER A 659 -12.07 7.89 3.14
CA SER A 659 -11.15 7.19 2.25
C SER A 659 -10.87 5.77 2.73
N ARG A 660 -10.83 4.82 1.79
CA ARG A 660 -10.52 3.42 2.06
C ARG A 660 -9.45 2.92 1.10
N GLY A 661 -8.42 2.32 1.68
CA GLY A 661 -7.34 1.68 0.97
C GLY A 661 -7.40 0.16 0.98
N ASN A 662 -6.35 -0.46 0.45
CA ASN A 662 -6.13 -1.89 0.52
C ASN A 662 -4.65 -2.32 0.62
N ILE A 663 -4.46 -3.58 1.03
CA ILE A 663 -3.20 -4.30 1.06
C ILE A 663 -3.31 -5.53 0.16
N THR A 664 -2.44 -5.61 -0.84
CA THR A 664 -2.44 -6.69 -1.83
C THR A 664 -1.08 -7.36 -1.94
N LEU A 665 -1.07 -8.64 -2.32
CA LEU A 665 0.19 -9.36 -2.56
C LEU A 665 0.86 -8.89 -3.85
N VAL A 666 2.18 -8.77 -3.81
CA VAL A 666 3.00 -8.55 -5.01
C VAL A 666 3.48 -9.88 -5.59
N SER A 667 3.82 -10.84 -4.73
CA SER A 667 4.27 -12.18 -5.09
C SER A 667 3.84 -13.19 -4.01
N THR A 668 4.26 -14.44 -4.16
CA THR A 668 4.13 -15.50 -3.14
C THR A 668 5.33 -15.59 -2.20
N ASP A 669 6.37 -14.77 -2.41
CA ASP A 669 7.52 -14.71 -1.51
C ASP A 669 7.13 -13.94 -0.23
N PRO A 670 7.20 -14.55 0.95
CA PRO A 670 6.85 -13.89 2.21
C PRO A 670 7.76 -12.70 2.57
N PHE A 671 8.94 -12.59 1.95
CA PHE A 671 9.86 -11.47 2.16
C PHE A 671 9.60 -10.28 1.25
N ASP A 672 8.79 -10.45 0.19
CA ASP A 672 8.34 -9.33 -0.61
C ASP A 672 7.32 -8.52 0.20
N TYR A 673 7.54 -7.20 0.28
CA TYR A 673 6.58 -6.33 0.94
C TYR A 673 5.26 -6.29 0.15
N PRO A 674 4.10 -6.33 0.84
CA PRO A 674 2.83 -6.20 0.16
C PRO A 674 2.69 -4.80 -0.43
N ARG A 675 1.87 -4.68 -1.48
CA ARG A 675 1.48 -3.39 -2.05
C ARG A 675 0.45 -2.74 -1.14
N ILE A 676 0.72 -1.50 -0.76
CA ILE A 676 -0.17 -0.68 0.07
C ILE A 676 -0.74 0.42 -0.82
N SER A 677 -2.07 0.46 -0.94
CA SER A 677 -2.80 1.52 -1.63
C SER A 677 -3.65 2.24 -0.58
N ALA A 678 -3.15 3.34 -0.03
CA ALA A 678 -3.82 4.03 1.08
C ALA A 678 -5.05 4.84 0.64
N ASN A 679 -5.05 5.34 -0.60
CA ASN A 679 -6.10 6.18 -1.17
C ASN A 679 -6.45 7.41 -0.30
N TYR A 680 -5.43 8.04 0.30
CA TYR A 680 -5.60 9.27 1.06
C TYR A 680 -6.27 10.35 0.21
N LEU A 681 -7.26 11.05 0.79
CA LEU A 681 -7.96 12.17 0.16
C LEU A 681 -8.73 11.79 -1.13
N ASP A 682 -8.99 10.51 -1.34
CA ASP A 682 -9.89 10.01 -2.40
C ASP A 682 -11.33 10.50 -2.20
N ARG A 683 -11.73 10.75 -0.94
CA ARG A 683 -13.00 11.38 -0.59
C ARG A 683 -12.83 12.88 -0.34
N GLN A 684 -13.71 13.68 -0.93
CA GLN A 684 -13.68 15.14 -0.78
C GLN A 684 -13.95 15.58 0.67
N HIS A 685 -14.81 14.85 1.39
CA HIS A 685 -15.11 15.10 2.80
C HIS A 685 -13.84 15.12 3.67
N ASP A 686 -12.93 14.16 3.48
CA ASP A 686 -11.66 14.08 4.21
C ASP A 686 -10.80 15.34 4.05
N LEU A 687 -10.78 15.87 2.82
CA LEU A 687 -10.07 17.12 2.51
C LEU A 687 -10.76 18.32 3.15
N ASP A 688 -12.09 18.38 3.13
CA ASP A 688 -12.86 19.48 3.70
C ASP A 688 -12.66 19.61 5.21
N ILE A 689 -12.59 18.48 5.93
CA ILE A 689 -12.29 18.48 7.37
C ILE A 689 -10.88 18.98 7.64
N LEU A 690 -9.87 18.56 6.86
CA LEU A 690 -8.50 19.04 7.04
C LEU A 690 -8.34 20.53 6.72
N VAL A 691 -9.06 21.05 5.72
CA VAL A 691 -9.07 22.50 5.44
C VAL A 691 -9.69 23.26 6.61
N LYS A 692 -10.79 22.79 7.20
CA LYS A 692 -11.33 23.37 8.43
C LYS A 692 -10.35 23.24 9.61
N GLY A 693 -9.52 22.19 9.62
CA GLY A 693 -8.45 22.02 10.61
C GLY A 693 -7.33 23.05 10.47
N VAL A 694 -7.04 23.53 9.26
CA VAL A 694 -6.16 24.67 9.03
C VAL A 694 -6.71 25.92 9.71
N ASP A 695 -8.02 26.17 9.58
CA ASP A 695 -8.68 27.31 10.22
C ASP A 695 -8.62 27.22 11.75
N GLU A 696 -8.76 26.01 12.32
CA GLU A 696 -8.60 25.80 13.76
C GLU A 696 -7.17 26.07 14.26
N CYS A 697 -6.14 25.68 13.51
CA CYS A 697 -4.76 26.03 13.87
C CYS A 697 -4.52 27.54 13.78
N LYS A 698 -5.05 28.23 12.76
CA LYS A 698 -4.99 29.70 12.68
C LYS A 698 -5.69 30.38 13.84
N ARG A 699 -6.86 29.85 14.25
CA ARG A 699 -7.62 30.36 15.39
C ARG A 699 -6.86 30.20 16.71
N LEU A 700 -6.13 29.08 16.88
CA LEU A 700 -5.20 28.89 17.99
C LEU A 700 -4.08 29.94 17.94
N MET A 701 -3.39 30.06 16.81
CA MET A 701 -2.27 30.99 16.64
C MET A 701 -2.64 32.46 16.88
N THR A 702 -3.88 32.84 16.53
CA THR A 702 -4.39 34.22 16.68
C THR A 702 -5.18 34.46 17.96
N SER A 703 -5.24 33.48 18.87
CA SER A 703 -5.88 33.63 20.18
C SER A 703 -5.14 34.66 21.05
N LYS A 704 -5.85 35.31 21.99
CA LYS A 704 -5.25 36.34 22.87
C LYS A 704 -4.01 35.83 23.64
N PRO A 705 -4.00 34.63 24.25
CA PRO A 705 -2.81 34.14 24.95
C PRO A 705 -1.62 33.88 24.03
N MET A 706 -1.86 33.47 22.78
CA MET A 706 -0.80 33.27 21.79
C MET A 706 -0.27 34.61 21.24
N GLN A 707 -1.16 35.58 20.99
CA GLN A 707 -0.74 36.93 20.60
C GLN A 707 0.08 37.63 21.69
N ALA A 708 -0.25 37.40 22.96
CA ALA A 708 0.47 37.98 24.10
C ALA A 708 1.96 37.56 24.15
N ILE A 709 2.29 36.37 23.65
CA ILE A 709 3.67 35.84 23.61
C ILE A 709 4.34 36.07 22.23
N GLY A 710 3.74 36.92 21.40
CA GLY A 710 4.25 37.27 20.07
C GLY A 710 4.08 36.17 19.01
N ALA A 711 3.08 35.30 19.14
CA ALA A 711 2.87 34.23 18.16
C ALA A 711 2.57 34.79 16.75
N LYS A 712 3.29 34.30 15.75
CA LYS A 712 3.15 34.68 14.34
C LYS A 712 3.10 33.44 13.46
N PHE A 713 2.19 33.43 12.50
CA PHE A 713 2.13 32.37 11.51
C PHE A 713 3.39 32.41 10.63
N LEU A 714 4.11 31.30 10.54
CA LEU A 714 5.42 31.26 9.87
C LEU A 714 5.31 30.79 8.41
N ASP A 715 4.34 29.94 8.10
CA ASP A 715 4.14 29.38 6.75
C ASP A 715 3.45 30.39 5.79
N THR A 716 4.04 31.59 5.67
CA THR A 716 3.54 32.70 4.84
C THR A 716 4.01 32.64 3.39
N VAL A 717 4.94 31.75 3.06
CA VAL A 717 5.47 31.55 1.72
C VAL A 717 4.60 30.52 0.98
N PRO A 718 3.91 30.90 -0.12
CA PRO A 718 3.07 29.96 -0.85
C PRO A 718 3.89 28.82 -1.49
N LEU A 719 3.41 27.58 -1.34
CA LEU A 719 4.01 26.41 -2.01
C LEU A 719 4.01 26.59 -3.52
N LYS A 720 5.13 26.32 -4.20
CA LYS A 720 5.24 26.57 -5.65
C LYS A 720 4.15 25.88 -6.46
N ALA A 721 3.83 24.63 -6.13
CA ALA A 721 2.80 23.84 -6.80
C ALA A 721 1.39 24.44 -6.67
N CYS A 722 1.14 25.29 -5.67
CA CYS A 722 -0.18 25.84 -5.36
C CYS A 722 -0.28 27.36 -5.62
N LYS A 723 0.75 27.98 -6.23
CA LYS A 723 0.80 29.43 -6.50
C LYS A 723 -0.29 29.98 -7.41
N HIS A 724 -0.96 29.11 -8.18
CA HIS A 724 -2.06 29.50 -9.06
C HIS A 724 -3.37 29.74 -8.30
N HIS A 725 -3.43 29.38 -7.02
CA HIS A 725 -4.52 29.77 -6.12
C HIS A 725 -4.12 31.02 -5.33
N GLN A 726 -5.12 31.84 -4.97
CA GLN A 726 -4.90 32.95 -4.06
C GLN A 726 -4.39 32.42 -2.72
N PHE A 727 -3.25 32.94 -2.25
CA PHE A 727 -2.70 32.53 -0.96
C PHE A 727 -3.73 32.74 0.15
N ASP A 728 -3.73 31.81 1.09
CA ASP A 728 -4.66 31.73 2.21
C ASP A 728 -6.13 31.44 1.86
N SER A 729 -6.46 31.18 0.59
CA SER A 729 -7.80 30.73 0.19
C SER A 729 -8.04 29.25 0.51
N ARG A 730 -9.31 28.84 0.50
CA ARG A 730 -9.71 27.43 0.64
C ARG A 730 -9.04 26.55 -0.42
N GLU A 731 -8.99 27.02 -1.67
CA GLU A 731 -8.41 26.32 -2.82
C GLU A 731 -6.91 26.14 -2.64
N TYR A 732 -6.22 27.17 -2.13
CA TYR A 732 -4.80 27.08 -1.80
C TYR A 732 -4.52 26.00 -0.75
N TRP A 733 -5.26 26.01 0.37
CA TRP A 733 -5.08 25.01 1.43
C TRP A 733 -5.45 23.60 0.98
N ALA A 734 -6.50 23.45 0.18
CA ALA A 734 -6.87 22.17 -0.42
C ALA A 734 -5.74 21.62 -1.33
N CYS A 735 -5.08 22.48 -2.11
CA CYS A 735 -3.91 22.11 -2.89
C CYS A 735 -2.74 21.73 -1.97
N ALA A 736 -2.41 22.56 -0.97
CA ALA A 736 -1.28 22.34 -0.07
C ALA A 736 -1.39 21.01 0.70
N ILE A 737 -2.58 20.68 1.20
CA ILE A 737 -2.87 19.41 1.89
C ILE A 737 -2.62 18.23 0.95
N ARG A 738 -3.08 18.29 -0.31
CA ARG A 738 -2.81 17.21 -1.29
C ARG A 738 -1.33 17.02 -1.60
N GLN A 739 -0.52 18.08 -1.50
CA GLN A 739 0.92 18.01 -1.78
C GLN A 739 1.73 17.46 -0.59
N ARG A 740 1.32 17.78 0.64
CA ARG A 740 2.16 17.56 1.84
C ARG A 740 1.52 16.74 2.96
N ALA A 741 0.27 16.32 2.85
CA ALA A 741 -0.33 15.50 3.90
C ALA A 741 0.48 14.22 4.15
N LEU A 742 0.69 13.91 5.43
CA LEU A 742 1.47 12.76 5.89
C LEU A 742 0.61 11.86 6.77
N THR A 743 0.95 10.58 6.79
CA THR A 743 0.35 9.61 7.71
C THR A 743 0.87 9.79 9.14
N ILE A 744 0.01 9.57 10.13
CA ILE A 744 0.37 9.47 11.56
C ILE A 744 0.79 8.03 11.92
N TYR A 745 0.81 7.13 10.93
CA TYR A 745 1.17 5.72 11.07
C TYR A 745 0.20 4.94 11.97
N HIS A 746 -1.10 5.17 11.78
CA HIS A 746 -2.20 4.49 12.46
C HIS A 746 -3.02 3.56 11.53
N PRO A 747 -2.40 2.68 10.72
CA PRO A 747 -3.18 1.83 9.83
C PRO A 747 -4.03 0.83 10.60
N VAL A 748 -5.29 0.65 10.22
CA VAL A 748 -6.27 -0.28 10.81
C VAL A 748 -7.16 -0.92 9.74
N GLY A 749 -8.03 -1.86 10.15
CA GLY A 749 -9.19 -2.28 9.37
C GLY A 749 -9.00 -3.34 8.30
N THR A 750 -7.76 -3.77 8.05
CA THR A 750 -7.39 -4.74 7.00
C THR A 750 -7.85 -6.18 7.24
N CYS A 751 -8.29 -6.49 8.46
CA CYS A 751 -8.94 -7.75 8.84
C CYS A 751 -10.23 -7.45 9.61
N LYS A 752 -11.02 -6.50 9.08
CA LYS A 752 -12.25 -5.95 9.67
C LYS A 752 -13.11 -6.97 10.43
N MET A 753 -13.48 -6.63 11.65
CA MET A 753 -14.49 -7.31 12.45
C MET A 753 -15.90 -6.98 11.95
N GLY A 754 -16.80 -7.96 11.95
CA GLY A 754 -18.20 -7.76 11.61
C GLY A 754 -19.10 -8.87 12.16
N PRO A 755 -20.42 -8.78 11.92
CA PRO A 755 -21.34 -9.85 12.25
C PRO A 755 -21.01 -11.12 11.45
N GLN A 756 -21.43 -12.28 11.97
CA GLN A 756 -21.21 -13.55 11.28
C GLN A 756 -21.93 -13.54 9.92
N GLY A 757 -21.20 -13.89 8.86
CA GLY A 757 -21.73 -13.89 7.48
C GLY A 757 -21.65 -12.55 6.75
N ASP A 758 -21.13 -11.50 7.37
CA ASP A 758 -20.84 -10.23 6.70
C ASP A 758 -19.75 -10.41 5.63
N SER A 759 -20.11 -10.18 4.37
CA SER A 759 -19.21 -10.32 3.22
C SER A 759 -18.07 -9.30 3.19
N THR A 760 -18.15 -8.25 4.02
CA THR A 760 -17.12 -7.22 4.18
C THR A 760 -16.21 -7.47 5.38
N ALA A 761 -16.47 -8.50 6.19
CA ALA A 761 -15.71 -8.82 7.39
C ALA A 761 -14.78 -10.02 7.19
N VAL A 762 -13.66 -10.00 7.92
CA VAL A 762 -12.67 -11.08 7.97
C VAL A 762 -12.79 -11.88 9.27
N VAL A 763 -13.07 -11.19 10.38
CA VAL A 763 -13.30 -11.82 11.69
C VAL A 763 -14.70 -11.56 12.20
N ASP A 764 -15.20 -12.43 13.06
CA ASP A 764 -16.45 -12.21 13.79
C ASP A 764 -16.24 -11.33 15.04
N SER A 765 -17.31 -11.04 15.79
CA SER A 765 -17.27 -10.24 17.02
C SER A 765 -16.44 -10.86 18.16
N LYS A 766 -16.07 -12.15 18.03
CA LYS A 766 -15.14 -12.86 18.93
C LYS A 766 -13.74 -12.97 18.33
N LEU A 767 -13.45 -12.20 17.28
CA LEU A 767 -12.15 -12.10 16.61
C LEU A 767 -11.69 -13.38 15.91
N ARG A 768 -12.61 -14.33 15.67
CA ARG A 768 -12.33 -15.58 14.96
C ARG A 768 -12.40 -15.34 13.46
N VAL A 769 -11.41 -15.85 12.72
CA VAL A 769 -11.39 -15.75 11.26
C VAL A 769 -12.57 -16.54 10.68
N GLN A 770 -13.41 -15.86 9.90
CA GLN A 770 -14.63 -16.47 9.38
C GLN A 770 -14.29 -17.61 8.41
N GLY A 771 -14.85 -18.79 8.63
CA GLY A 771 -14.61 -19.97 7.77
C GLY A 771 -13.28 -20.70 8.01
N VAL A 772 -12.48 -20.31 9.01
CA VAL A 772 -11.28 -21.06 9.45
C VAL A 772 -11.31 -21.25 10.96
N SER A 773 -11.45 -22.49 11.43
CA SER A 773 -11.46 -22.82 12.85
C SER A 773 -10.05 -22.76 13.46
N GLY A 774 -9.97 -22.47 14.77
CA GLY A 774 -8.70 -22.38 15.49
C GLY A 774 -7.81 -21.19 15.09
N LEU A 775 -8.35 -20.16 14.43
CA LEU A 775 -7.61 -18.98 13.98
C LEU A 775 -8.29 -17.69 14.42
N ARG A 776 -7.52 -16.78 15.05
CA ARG A 776 -7.96 -15.42 15.40
C ARG A 776 -7.00 -14.37 14.88
N VAL A 777 -7.52 -13.15 14.71
CA VAL A 777 -6.71 -11.94 14.53
C VAL A 777 -6.94 -11.02 15.71
N VAL A 778 -5.89 -10.62 16.41
CA VAL A 778 -5.94 -9.80 17.62
C VAL A 778 -4.89 -8.70 17.49
N ASP A 779 -5.23 -7.67 16.72
CA ASP A 779 -4.47 -6.43 16.58
C ASP A 779 -5.36 -5.35 15.93
N ALA A 780 -4.79 -4.18 15.59
CA ALA A 780 -5.53 -3.06 15.02
C ALA A 780 -6.20 -3.34 13.66
N SER A 781 -5.84 -4.42 12.96
CA SER A 781 -6.47 -4.80 11.69
C SER A 781 -7.96 -5.08 11.83
N ILE A 782 -8.43 -5.46 13.02
CA ILE A 782 -9.83 -5.85 13.24
C ILE A 782 -10.78 -4.67 13.39
N MET A 783 -10.27 -3.45 13.61
CA MET A 783 -11.11 -2.28 13.87
C MET A 783 -11.99 -1.98 12.64
N PRO A 784 -13.33 -2.04 12.75
CA PRO A 784 -14.19 -1.81 11.59
C PRO A 784 -14.09 -0.36 11.07
N TRP A 785 -14.02 0.57 12.02
CA TRP A 785 -13.67 1.96 11.81
C TRP A 785 -12.52 2.32 12.73
N ILE A 786 -11.60 3.16 12.27
CA ILE A 786 -10.56 3.71 13.13
C ILE A 786 -11.17 4.50 14.30
N THR A 787 -10.56 4.39 15.48
CA THR A 787 -10.97 5.15 16.67
C THR A 787 -10.54 6.61 16.53
N SER A 788 -11.31 7.55 17.06
CA SER A 788 -10.97 8.97 17.04
C SER A 788 -9.83 9.27 18.03
N GLY A 789 -8.58 9.14 17.57
CA GLY A 789 -7.34 9.38 18.30
C GLY A 789 -6.24 8.36 17.98
N ASN A 790 -5.12 8.37 18.72
CA ASN A 790 -4.05 7.38 18.51
C ASN A 790 -4.51 5.93 18.74
N THR A 791 -4.08 5.00 17.89
CA THR A 791 -4.58 3.61 17.87
C THR A 791 -3.81 2.65 18.80
N HIS A 792 -2.80 3.13 19.53
CA HIS A 792 -1.97 2.28 20.39
C HIS A 792 -2.75 1.69 21.58
N VAL A 793 -3.40 2.54 22.38
CA VAL A 793 -4.14 2.11 23.57
C VAL A 793 -5.37 1.25 23.18
N PRO A 794 -6.16 1.61 22.15
CA PRO A 794 -7.21 0.74 21.63
C PRO A 794 -6.71 -0.65 21.21
N SER A 795 -5.50 -0.75 20.63
CA SER A 795 -4.91 -2.04 20.27
C SER A 795 -4.58 -2.92 21.47
N ILE A 796 -4.13 -2.32 22.58
CA ILE A 796 -3.86 -3.08 23.82
C ILE A 796 -5.18 -3.50 24.48
N MET A 797 -6.20 -2.64 24.46
CA MET A 797 -7.55 -2.97 24.92
C MET A 797 -8.13 -4.18 24.17
N ILE A 798 -7.99 -4.21 22.83
CA ILE A 798 -8.38 -5.36 22.01
C ILE A 798 -7.65 -6.63 22.49
N GLY A 799 -6.35 -6.53 22.80
CA GLY A 799 -5.55 -7.64 23.34
C GLY A 799 -6.07 -8.17 24.67
N GLU A 800 -6.38 -7.29 25.62
CA GLU A 800 -6.95 -7.68 26.92
C GLU A 800 -8.32 -8.35 26.80
N LYS A 801 -9.21 -7.75 26.00
CA LYS A 801 -10.55 -8.29 25.75
C LYS A 801 -10.47 -9.64 25.05
N ALA A 802 -9.56 -9.79 24.07
CA ALA A 802 -9.33 -11.05 23.41
C ALA A 802 -8.80 -12.13 24.38
N ALA A 803 -7.92 -11.77 25.31
CA ALA A 803 -7.42 -12.71 26.30
C ALA A 803 -8.55 -13.31 27.15
N ASP A 804 -9.50 -12.49 27.60
CA ASP A 804 -10.67 -12.99 28.35
C ASP A 804 -11.59 -13.85 27.45
N MET A 805 -11.79 -13.50 26.18
CA MET A 805 -12.51 -14.35 25.20
C MET A 805 -11.84 -15.71 24.99
N ILE A 806 -10.52 -15.77 24.91
CA ILE A 806 -9.74 -17.00 24.70
C ILE A 806 -9.76 -17.88 25.96
N LEU A 807 -9.77 -17.26 27.14
CA LEU A 807 -9.87 -17.95 28.42
C LEU A 807 -11.31 -18.37 28.76
N GLY A 808 -12.30 -18.02 27.94
CA GLY A 808 -13.71 -18.33 28.18
C GLY A 808 -14.32 -17.55 29.36
N ARG A 809 -13.75 -16.39 29.70
CA ARG A 809 -14.26 -15.52 30.76
C ARG A 809 -15.40 -14.65 30.21
N PRO A 810 -16.47 -14.42 31.00
CA PRO A 810 -17.54 -13.52 30.59
C PRO A 810 -17.01 -12.09 30.48
N ALA A 811 -17.61 -11.30 29.58
CA ALA A 811 -17.32 -9.88 29.52
C ALA A 811 -17.70 -9.21 30.87
N PRO A 812 -16.91 -8.24 31.37
CA PRO A 812 -17.29 -7.45 32.53
C PRO A 812 -18.66 -6.79 32.32
N LYS A 813 -19.40 -6.56 33.41
CA LYS A 813 -20.65 -5.79 33.35
C LYS A 813 -20.36 -4.38 32.78
N PRO A 814 -21.30 -3.78 32.03
CA PRO A 814 -21.15 -2.42 31.56
C PRO A 814 -21.04 -1.47 32.75
N LEU A 815 -20.16 -0.48 32.65
CA LEU A 815 -20.09 0.58 33.64
C LEU A 815 -21.20 1.61 33.39
N GLU A 816 -21.90 2.00 34.44
CA GLU A 816 -22.91 3.06 34.40
C GLU A 816 -22.23 4.43 34.58
N PHE A 817 -22.51 5.39 33.69
CA PHE A 817 -21.85 6.70 33.70
C PHE A 817 -22.78 7.87 33.45
#